data_AF-A0A6P9A9W7-F1
#
_entry.id   AF-A0A6P9A9W7-F1
#
_cell.length_a   1.000
_cell.length_b   1.000
_cell.length_c   1.000
_cell.angle_alpha   90.00
_cell.angle_beta   90.00
_cell.angle_gamma   90.00
#
_symmetry.space_group_name_H-M   'P 1'
#
loop_
_entity.id
_entity.type
_entity.pdbx_description
1 polymer ?
#
loop_
_entity_poly.entity_id
_entity_poly.type
_entity_poly.pdbx_seq_one_letter_code
_entity_poly.pdbx_strand_id
1 'polypeptide(L)'
;MVVVKYGWGRDFAVPLTETFAGLTSSNNKMTSRGVLTCRFNSHHFQERNLILDQPVKIGRSVARAKPAANNAIFDCKVLSRNHALLWYDSGKFYLQDTKSSNGTFVNNHRLSKGGDESTPREVCSGDIVQFGVDVMENAGKVTHGCIIATLRLYLPDGKEAKASPSTVNSQETVGFEELYALNSYLQEALQRESQLEKKLNTLQRLLDDLRKSCDLGWKALIDEDRLLSRVEILECQLQTFAKNATEDILREELRKLQEDKINYQGTAKEGLQKILEEKLDAVQKLQDLENSKASVEIQCNGLKQLLARSQQDLKELAQKYSQQSAKLNTTEEQHQEALQTLEEEKKLLQSQLEEQIKAERALQAKLERLQADGDLTQQQLEAVQSHLAGLDSGVTMDLIFQRISDTLKVEMDNTELISEEDQISKKELDNAGNNTNSIHRLKATIAMQNEMLASMREKEREYEKQNEQLDAELRKVQAVMERLKDNKEDSQSQVNNRESEETEVLKKFQWEAQQNEKQLRNGVEFVAQLEAQLTKLHQDEKYVKNGPESVAQLEGQIAKLQQEQELQQPRLEERNEQCKRLILKVEELEEELVVLRERFSQCNVERTRMSQDLRNLQACSGQTAASKLLMPGLIVMFAIIVFFWLHF
;
A
#
# COMPACT_ATOMS: atom_id res chain seq x y z
N MET A 1 8.76 43.24 -4.60
CA MET A 1 8.22 43.06 -3.23
C MET A 1 6.96 42.20 -3.34
N VAL A 2 6.70 41.19 -2.51
CA VAL A 2 7.45 40.64 -1.36
C VAL A 2 7.73 39.15 -1.61
N VAL A 3 8.80 38.62 -1.00
CA VAL A 3 9.24 37.22 -1.15
C VAL A 3 8.42 36.29 -0.24
N VAL A 4 7.97 35.14 -0.77
CA VAL A 4 7.61 33.96 0.03
C VAL A 4 8.69 32.91 -0.23
N LYS A 5 9.33 32.42 0.84
CA LYS A 5 10.57 31.62 0.77
C LYS A 5 10.31 30.22 1.31
N TYR A 6 10.47 29.20 0.47
CA TYR A 6 10.43 27.79 0.90
C TYR A 6 11.70 27.41 1.69
N GLY A 7 11.54 26.42 2.58
CA GLY A 7 12.63 25.69 3.22
C GLY A 7 12.49 25.63 4.75
N TRP A 8 12.33 24.43 5.29
CA TRP A 8 13.45 23.61 5.79
C TRP A 8 12.88 22.36 6.46
N GLY A 9 13.24 21.17 5.97
CA GLY A 9 13.17 19.96 6.78
C GLY A 9 14.43 19.86 7.66
N ARG A 10 14.29 19.34 8.88
CA ARG A 10 15.38 18.80 9.70
C ARG A 10 14.81 17.89 10.77
N ASP A 11 15.58 16.87 11.12
CA ASP A 11 15.24 15.86 12.12
C ASP A 11 15.22 16.45 13.53
N PHE A 12 14.16 16.16 14.29
CA PHE A 12 14.13 16.40 15.73
C PHE A 12 14.45 15.10 16.47
N ALA A 13 15.74 14.84 16.65
CA ALA A 13 16.19 13.92 17.67
C ALA A 13 15.75 14.45 19.04
N VAL A 14 15.00 13.64 19.81
CA VAL A 14 14.54 14.03 21.15
C VAL A 14 15.72 13.93 22.12
N PRO A 15 16.11 15.02 22.82
CA PRO A 15 17.19 14.95 23.79
C PRO A 15 16.75 14.18 25.04
N LEU A 16 17.59 13.23 25.47
CA LEU A 16 17.54 12.69 26.82
C LEU A 16 18.04 13.77 27.79
N THR A 17 17.15 14.35 28.59
CA THR A 17 17.50 15.17 29.75
C THR A 17 16.73 14.72 30.97
N GLU A 18 17.47 14.43 32.03
CA GLU A 18 16.95 13.92 33.29
C GLU A 18 16.34 15.06 34.12
N THR A 19 15.07 14.98 34.50
CA THR A 19 14.59 15.68 35.71
C THR A 19 13.31 15.05 36.26
N PHE A 20 13.43 14.16 37.25
CA PHE A 20 12.73 14.26 38.55
C PHE A 20 13.10 13.09 39.47
N ALA A 21 14.17 13.26 40.24
CA ALA A 21 14.34 12.54 41.49
C ALA A 21 13.61 13.32 42.61
N GLY A 22 12.97 12.61 43.55
CA GLY A 22 12.46 13.26 44.78
C GLY A 22 10.99 13.04 45.13
N LEU A 23 10.55 11.78 45.29
CA LEU A 23 9.58 11.45 46.34
C LEU A 23 10.05 10.19 47.08
N THR A 24 10.09 10.29 48.40
CA THR A 24 10.96 9.50 49.28
C THR A 24 10.40 8.13 49.67
N SER A 25 11.29 7.14 49.68
CA SER A 25 11.47 6.09 50.71
C SER A 25 10.30 5.23 51.23
N SER A 26 10.65 3.98 51.50
CA SER A 26 10.08 3.12 52.56
C SER A 26 8.57 2.81 52.50
N ASN A 27 8.19 1.92 51.59
CA ASN A 27 7.67 0.62 52.01
C ASN A 27 7.75 -0.40 50.87
N ASN A 28 8.44 -1.53 51.07
CA ASN A 28 8.56 -2.58 50.06
C ASN A 28 7.35 -3.51 50.10
N LYS A 29 6.16 -2.92 49.93
CA LYS A 29 4.91 -3.66 49.77
C LYS A 29 4.85 -4.12 48.31
N MET A 30 4.89 -5.42 48.09
CA MET A 30 4.59 -6.03 46.79
C MET A 30 3.12 -5.72 46.44
N THR A 31 2.90 -4.73 45.58
CA THR A 31 1.58 -4.26 45.16
C THR A 31 1.30 -4.68 43.73
N SER A 32 0.09 -5.16 43.47
CA SER A 32 -0.40 -5.43 42.12
C SER A 32 -0.65 -4.12 41.37
N ARG A 33 -0.28 -4.06 40.09
CA ARG A 33 -0.38 -2.84 39.28
C ARG A 33 -1.01 -3.12 37.92
N GLY A 34 -1.80 -2.18 37.41
CA GLY A 34 -2.38 -2.22 36.08
C GLY A 34 -2.16 -0.91 35.33
N VAL A 35 -1.71 -0.99 34.09
CA VAL A 35 -1.46 0.18 33.23
C VAL A 35 -2.46 0.19 32.07
N LEU A 36 -3.22 1.27 31.93
CA LEU A 36 -4.14 1.49 30.82
C LEU A 36 -3.51 2.45 29.81
N THR A 37 -3.21 1.93 28.62
CA THR A 37 -2.61 2.70 27.51
C THR A 37 -3.67 3.04 26.45
N CYS A 38 -3.78 4.31 26.06
CA CYS A 38 -4.77 4.79 25.08
C CYS A 38 -4.49 4.24 23.67
N ARG A 39 -5.51 3.69 22.99
CA ARG A 39 -5.40 3.27 21.58
C ARG A 39 -5.78 4.41 20.63
N PHE A 40 -5.37 4.31 19.36
CA PHE A 40 -5.56 5.34 18.33
C PHE A 40 -7.04 5.62 17.99
N ASN A 41 -7.92 4.63 18.22
CA ASN A 41 -9.36 4.70 18.00
C ASN A 41 -10.14 5.05 19.29
N SER A 42 -9.46 5.38 20.39
CA SER A 42 -10.09 5.84 21.63
C SER A 42 -10.34 7.35 21.62
N HIS A 43 -11.36 7.79 22.35
CA HIS A 43 -11.33 9.14 22.91
C HIS A 43 -10.07 9.32 23.77
N HIS A 44 -9.34 10.42 23.57
CA HIS A 44 -7.97 10.58 24.06
C HIS A 44 -7.88 10.64 25.59
N PHE A 45 -6.92 9.90 26.17
CA PHE A 45 -6.56 10.00 27.59
C PHE A 45 -5.07 9.74 27.82
N GLN A 46 -4.50 10.39 28.84
CA GLN A 46 -3.14 10.09 29.33
C GLN A 46 -3.10 8.75 30.07
N GLU A 47 -2.03 7.97 29.86
CA GLU A 47 -1.80 6.65 30.47
C GLU A 47 -2.07 6.62 31.97
N ARG A 48 -2.74 5.55 32.45
CA ARG A 48 -3.11 5.40 33.87
C ARG A 48 -2.38 4.25 34.51
N ASN A 49 -1.70 4.53 35.61
CA ASN A 49 -0.92 3.61 36.43
C ASN A 49 -1.70 3.33 37.73
N LEU A 50 -2.44 2.23 37.75
CA LEU A 50 -3.37 1.84 38.82
C LEU A 50 -2.70 0.87 39.79
N ILE A 51 -3.02 0.98 41.09
CA ILE A 51 -2.68 -0.03 42.11
C ILE A 51 -3.95 -0.86 42.34
N LEU A 52 -3.87 -2.18 42.16
CA LEU A 52 -5.04 -3.07 42.05
C LEU A 52 -5.32 -3.91 43.31
N ASP A 53 -4.59 -3.65 44.40
CA ASP A 53 -4.74 -4.30 45.72
C ASP A 53 -6.10 -4.03 46.39
N GLN A 54 -6.87 -3.06 45.86
CA GLN A 54 -8.27 -2.82 46.18
C GLN A 54 -9.04 -2.57 44.87
N PRO A 55 -10.35 -2.85 44.80
CA PRO A 55 -11.12 -2.64 43.58
C PRO A 55 -11.10 -1.20 43.07
N VAL A 56 -10.41 -0.98 41.95
CA VAL A 56 -10.31 0.31 41.29
C VAL A 56 -11.55 0.54 40.44
N LYS A 57 -12.31 1.56 40.82
CA LYS A 57 -13.50 2.00 40.10
C LYS A 57 -13.13 2.71 38.80
N ILE A 58 -13.67 2.20 37.70
CA ILE A 58 -13.65 2.77 36.36
C ILE A 58 -14.93 3.59 36.14
N GLY A 59 -14.81 4.81 35.62
CA GLY A 59 -15.99 5.62 35.29
C GLY A 59 -15.72 7.07 34.90
N ARG A 60 -16.81 7.81 34.71
CA ARG A 60 -16.78 9.22 34.28
C ARG A 60 -16.41 10.19 35.41
N SER A 61 -15.64 11.22 35.04
CA SER A 61 -15.36 12.44 35.80
C SER A 61 -16.60 13.01 36.51
N VAL A 62 -16.42 13.41 37.78
CA VAL A 62 -17.44 14.09 38.62
C VAL A 62 -16.76 15.09 39.55
N ALA A 63 -17.51 16.06 40.10
CA ALA A 63 -16.95 17.12 40.94
C ALA A 63 -16.10 16.65 42.15
N ARG A 64 -16.35 15.43 42.67
CA ARG A 64 -15.57 14.80 43.76
C ARG A 64 -14.42 13.89 43.31
N ALA A 65 -14.32 13.56 42.02
CA ALA A 65 -13.31 12.65 41.48
C ALA A 65 -12.94 13.07 40.06
N LYS A 66 -11.78 13.70 39.92
CA LYS A 66 -11.21 14.16 38.65
C LYS A 66 -10.30 13.08 38.03
N PRO A 67 -10.09 13.09 36.70
CA PRO A 67 -9.04 12.30 36.05
C PRO A 67 -7.66 12.59 36.66
N ALA A 68 -6.90 11.55 36.96
CA ALA A 68 -5.50 11.63 37.37
C ALA A 68 -4.74 10.37 36.94
N ALA A 69 -3.42 10.47 36.78
CA ALA A 69 -2.58 9.37 36.31
C ALA A 69 -2.66 8.10 37.19
N ASN A 70 -3.02 8.23 38.46
CA ASN A 70 -3.18 7.12 39.41
C ASN A 70 -4.62 6.57 39.53
N ASN A 71 -5.56 6.99 38.68
CA ASN A 71 -6.95 6.53 38.74
C ASN A 71 -7.55 6.21 37.37
N ALA A 72 -8.62 5.41 37.36
CA ALA A 72 -9.39 5.04 36.17
C ALA A 72 -10.61 5.95 35.92
N ILE A 73 -10.46 7.25 36.20
CA ILE A 73 -11.51 8.26 35.96
C ILE A 73 -11.24 9.00 34.65
N PHE A 74 -12.23 9.02 33.76
CA PHE A 74 -12.12 9.56 32.40
C PHE A 74 -13.11 10.70 32.18
N ASP A 75 -12.71 11.73 31.44
CA ASP A 75 -13.61 12.85 31.10
C ASP A 75 -14.38 12.58 29.80
N CYS A 76 -15.13 11.48 29.79
CA CYS A 76 -15.80 10.96 28.59
C CYS A 76 -17.31 10.86 28.80
N LYS A 77 -18.11 11.57 27.99
CA LYS A 77 -19.57 11.67 28.12
C LYS A 77 -20.27 10.31 28.13
N VAL A 78 -19.82 9.37 27.29
CA VAL A 78 -20.45 8.05 27.09
C VAL A 78 -20.13 7.03 28.19
N LEU A 79 -19.24 7.35 29.14
CA LEU A 79 -19.03 6.54 30.34
C LEU A 79 -20.07 6.83 31.43
N SER A 80 -20.36 5.80 32.20
CA SER A 80 -21.22 5.84 33.39
C SER A 80 -20.41 6.32 34.61
N ARG A 81 -21.07 6.92 35.62
CA ARG A 81 -20.37 7.45 36.82
C ARG A 81 -19.74 6.33 37.67
N ASN A 82 -20.38 5.17 37.70
CA ASN A 82 -19.79 3.87 37.98
C ASN A 82 -19.98 3.10 36.68
N HIS A 83 -18.93 2.54 36.07
CA HIS A 83 -19.03 1.87 34.77
C HIS A 83 -18.47 0.44 34.85
N ALA A 84 -17.27 0.29 35.42
CA ALA A 84 -16.69 -1.01 35.71
C ALA A 84 -15.86 -0.99 37.00
N LEU A 85 -15.48 -2.16 37.49
CA LEU A 85 -14.50 -2.38 38.55
C LEU A 85 -13.37 -3.26 38.01
N LEU A 86 -12.12 -2.89 38.29
CA LEU A 86 -10.92 -3.66 37.98
C LEU A 86 -10.15 -3.93 39.27
N TRP A 87 -9.82 -5.20 39.55
CA TRP A 87 -9.09 -5.59 40.76
C TRP A 87 -8.17 -6.79 40.54
N TYR A 88 -7.27 -7.01 41.50
CA TYR A 88 -6.47 -8.23 41.63
C TYR A 88 -7.01 -9.08 42.78
N ASP A 89 -7.16 -10.38 42.55
CA ASP A 89 -7.55 -11.37 43.57
C ASP A 89 -6.90 -12.73 43.26
N SER A 90 -6.38 -13.41 44.28
CA SER A 90 -6.00 -14.83 44.23
C SER A 90 -5.08 -15.22 43.04
N GLY A 91 -4.18 -14.32 42.63
CA GLY A 91 -3.24 -14.54 41.53
C GLY A 91 -3.73 -14.09 40.14
N LYS A 92 -4.96 -13.58 40.03
CA LYS A 92 -5.64 -13.22 38.78
C LYS A 92 -6.15 -11.78 38.82
N PHE A 93 -6.46 -11.23 37.66
CA PHE A 93 -7.07 -9.90 37.53
C PHE A 93 -8.48 -10.04 36.97
N TYR A 94 -9.40 -9.23 37.50
CA TYR A 94 -10.83 -9.32 37.17
C TYR A 94 -11.39 -7.96 36.79
N LEU A 95 -12.17 -7.93 35.72
CA LEU A 95 -12.96 -6.80 35.27
C LEU A 95 -14.46 -7.15 35.35
N GLN A 96 -15.26 -6.26 35.90
CA GLN A 96 -16.71 -6.42 36.02
C GLN A 96 -17.46 -5.16 35.59
N ASP A 97 -18.50 -5.29 34.77
CA ASP A 97 -19.40 -4.20 34.42
C ASP A 97 -20.39 -3.92 35.57
N THR A 98 -20.44 -2.67 36.03
CA THR A 98 -21.28 -2.25 37.17
C THR A 98 -22.58 -1.58 36.69
N LYS A 99 -23.39 -2.28 35.91
CA LYS A 99 -24.68 -1.81 35.35
C LYS A 99 -24.51 -0.58 34.45
N SER A 100 -23.50 -0.63 33.59
CA SER A 100 -23.18 0.45 32.68
C SER A 100 -24.25 0.59 31.58
N SER A 101 -24.51 1.84 31.19
CA SER A 101 -25.55 2.15 30.20
C SER A 101 -25.15 1.66 28.81
N ASN A 102 -23.88 1.86 28.45
CA ASN A 102 -23.34 1.64 27.11
C ASN A 102 -22.52 0.34 26.98
N GLY A 103 -22.28 -0.39 28.07
CA GLY A 103 -21.54 -1.66 28.09
C GLY A 103 -20.02 -1.52 28.26
N THR A 104 -19.45 -2.46 29.01
CA THR A 104 -18.02 -2.79 29.03
C THR A 104 -17.75 -3.97 28.10
N PHE A 105 -16.62 -3.93 27.40
CA PHE A 105 -16.19 -4.95 26.45
C PHE A 105 -14.71 -5.33 26.71
N VAL A 106 -14.37 -6.60 26.47
CA VAL A 106 -13.00 -7.13 26.50
C VAL A 106 -12.76 -7.91 25.22
N ASN A 107 -11.72 -7.56 24.45
CA ASN A 107 -11.40 -8.15 23.15
C ASN A 107 -12.66 -8.24 22.25
N ASN A 108 -13.34 -7.11 22.09
CA ASN A 108 -14.63 -6.90 21.40
C ASN A 108 -15.86 -7.64 21.98
N HIS A 109 -15.71 -8.52 22.98
CA HIS A 109 -16.81 -9.24 23.60
C HIS A 109 -17.43 -8.45 24.75
N ARG A 110 -18.76 -8.26 24.74
CA ARG A 110 -19.48 -7.49 25.77
C ARG A 110 -19.70 -8.31 27.04
N LEU A 111 -19.47 -7.72 28.21
CA LEU A 111 -19.56 -8.44 29.50
C LEU A 111 -20.99 -8.64 30.03
N SER A 112 -21.92 -7.72 29.72
CA SER A 112 -23.33 -7.77 30.14
C SER A 112 -24.24 -7.07 29.13
N LYS A 113 -25.57 -7.20 29.31
CA LYS A 113 -26.54 -6.35 28.61
C LYS A 113 -26.55 -4.95 29.23
N GLY A 114 -27.04 -3.95 28.49
CA GLY A 114 -27.02 -2.55 28.95
C GLY A 114 -27.89 -2.34 30.19
N GLY A 115 -27.29 -1.86 31.27
CA GLY A 115 -27.93 -1.71 32.58
C GLY A 115 -27.86 -2.95 33.49
N ASP A 116 -27.37 -4.10 33.00
CA ASP A 116 -27.17 -5.32 33.79
C ASP A 116 -25.73 -5.43 34.32
N GLU A 117 -25.57 -6.05 35.49
CA GLU A 117 -24.25 -6.34 36.08
C GLU A 117 -23.62 -7.55 35.39
N SER A 118 -22.33 -7.50 35.05
CA SER A 118 -21.64 -8.71 34.60
C SER A 118 -21.24 -9.59 35.77
N THR A 119 -20.99 -10.87 35.50
CA THR A 119 -20.10 -11.66 36.36
C THR A 119 -18.66 -11.11 36.27
N PRO A 120 -17.81 -11.30 37.28
CA PRO A 120 -16.39 -10.97 37.19
C PRO A 120 -15.73 -11.76 36.06
N ARG A 121 -15.12 -11.07 35.09
CA ARG A 121 -14.40 -11.68 33.97
C ARG A 121 -12.90 -11.57 34.21
N GLU A 122 -12.20 -12.70 34.14
CA GLU A 122 -10.74 -12.73 34.18
C GLU A 122 -10.15 -12.01 32.95
N VAL A 123 -9.13 -11.17 33.17
CA VAL A 123 -8.43 -10.39 32.15
C VAL A 123 -6.90 -10.54 32.29
N CYS A 124 -6.20 -10.53 31.16
CA CYS A 124 -4.76 -10.79 31.06
C CYS A 124 -3.98 -9.56 30.56
N SER A 125 -2.64 -9.61 30.64
CA SER A 125 -1.82 -8.56 30.03
C SER A 125 -1.94 -8.63 28.49
N GLY A 126 -2.07 -7.47 27.85
CA GLY A 126 -2.30 -7.34 26.41
C GLY A 126 -3.77 -7.28 25.97
N ASP A 127 -4.73 -7.58 26.84
CA ASP A 127 -6.16 -7.49 26.49
C ASP A 127 -6.58 -6.05 26.14
N ILE A 128 -7.50 -5.92 25.19
CA ILE A 128 -8.12 -4.66 24.80
C ILE A 128 -9.43 -4.49 25.57
N VAL A 129 -9.51 -3.45 26.39
CA VAL A 129 -10.74 -3.11 27.14
C VAL A 129 -11.39 -1.87 26.53
N GLN A 130 -12.70 -1.92 26.34
CA GLN A 130 -13.50 -0.80 25.84
C GLN A 130 -14.63 -0.48 26.82
N PHE A 131 -14.83 0.80 27.08
CA PHE A 131 -15.84 1.33 27.99
C PHE A 131 -16.80 2.25 27.21
N GLY A 132 -18.04 1.79 27.06
CA GLY A 132 -19.07 2.42 26.25
C GLY A 132 -18.92 2.21 24.74
N VAL A 133 -19.78 2.89 23.98
CA VAL A 133 -19.80 2.90 22.52
C VAL A 133 -19.87 4.34 22.01
N ASP A 134 -19.43 4.57 20.78
CA ASP A 134 -19.45 5.87 20.13
C ASP A 134 -20.88 6.37 19.89
N VAL A 135 -21.12 7.65 20.18
CA VAL A 135 -22.43 8.30 20.02
C VAL A 135 -22.35 9.43 19.00
N MET A 136 -23.33 9.45 18.09
CA MET A 136 -23.50 10.47 17.04
C MET A 136 -24.70 11.38 17.36
N GLU A 137 -24.45 12.63 17.72
CA GLU A 137 -25.48 13.66 17.91
C GLU A 137 -25.66 14.47 16.61
N ASN A 138 -26.38 13.86 15.65
CA ASN A 138 -26.71 14.36 14.30
C ASN A 138 -25.55 14.46 13.28
N ALA A 139 -25.92 14.57 11.99
CA ALA A 139 -25.03 14.82 10.84
C ALA A 139 -23.86 13.82 10.61
N GLY A 140 -24.01 12.55 11.04
CA GLY A 140 -23.16 11.44 10.59
C GLY A 140 -21.70 11.45 11.08
N LYS A 141 -21.37 12.32 12.03
CA LYS A 141 -20.04 12.38 12.67
C LYS A 141 -20.16 11.93 14.13
N VAL A 142 -19.23 11.11 14.61
CA VAL A 142 -19.15 10.77 16.04
C VAL A 142 -18.88 12.05 16.83
N THR A 143 -19.81 12.39 17.72
CA THR A 143 -19.71 13.59 18.57
C THR A 143 -19.07 13.25 19.91
N HIS A 144 -19.27 12.03 20.42
CA HIS A 144 -18.68 11.56 21.67
C HIS A 144 -18.17 10.13 21.51
N GLY A 145 -16.85 9.96 21.40
CA GLY A 145 -16.19 8.65 21.30
C GLY A 145 -16.04 7.95 22.66
N CYS A 146 -15.96 6.62 22.63
CA CYS A 146 -15.74 5.74 23.78
C CYS A 146 -14.26 5.69 24.23
N ILE A 147 -13.99 5.05 25.38
CA ILE A 147 -12.63 4.82 25.87
C ILE A 147 -12.19 3.41 25.46
N ILE A 148 -11.07 3.29 24.74
CA ILE A 148 -10.46 2.04 24.31
C ILE A 148 -9.00 2.00 24.78
N ALA A 149 -8.67 1.03 25.63
CA ALA A 149 -7.36 0.90 26.25
C ALA A 149 -6.73 -0.48 26.00
N THR A 150 -5.41 -0.53 25.86
CA THR A 150 -4.67 -1.80 26.04
C THR A 150 -4.27 -1.91 27.50
N LEU A 151 -4.61 -3.02 28.13
CA LEU A 151 -4.34 -3.33 29.52
C LEU A 151 -2.95 -4.00 29.63
N ARG A 152 -2.06 -3.48 30.49
CA ARG A 152 -0.85 -4.19 30.94
C ARG A 152 -0.97 -4.47 32.42
N LEU A 153 -0.65 -5.69 32.87
CA LEU A 153 -0.89 -6.13 34.24
C LEU A 153 0.40 -6.67 34.87
N TYR A 154 0.72 -6.19 36.07
CA TYR A 154 1.91 -6.59 36.83
C TYR A 154 1.50 -7.20 38.15
N LEU A 155 1.96 -8.43 38.38
CA LEU A 155 1.78 -9.15 39.63
C LEU A 155 2.51 -8.43 40.78
N PRO A 156 2.16 -8.71 42.05
CA PRO A 156 2.89 -8.20 43.23
C PRO A 156 4.41 -8.45 43.19
N ASP A 157 4.82 -9.56 42.56
CA ASP A 157 6.21 -9.97 42.30
C ASP A 157 6.89 -9.16 41.17
N GLY A 158 6.29 -8.05 40.74
CA GLY A 158 6.82 -7.13 39.72
C GLY A 158 6.75 -7.64 38.26
N LYS A 159 6.70 -8.97 38.07
CA LYS A 159 6.59 -9.65 36.77
C LYS A 159 5.27 -9.28 36.07
N GLU A 160 5.31 -9.12 34.76
CA GLU A 160 4.10 -8.97 33.95
C GLU A 160 3.28 -10.26 33.97
N ALA A 161 1.96 -10.15 34.06
CA ALA A 161 1.04 -11.27 34.02
C ALA A 161 1.09 -11.92 32.62
N LYS A 162 0.88 -13.24 32.57
CA LYS A 162 0.86 -13.98 31.30
C LYS A 162 -0.16 -13.35 30.34
N ALA A 163 0.20 -13.27 29.06
CA ALA A 163 -0.70 -12.82 28.03
C ALA A 163 -1.86 -13.81 27.81
N SER A 164 -3.02 -13.30 27.37
CA SER A 164 -4.18 -14.11 27.01
C SER A 164 -3.82 -15.17 25.96
N PRO A 165 -4.10 -16.48 26.17
CA PRO A 165 -4.04 -17.48 25.09
C PRO A 165 -4.97 -17.13 23.91
N SER A 166 -6.02 -16.35 24.21
CA SER A 166 -7.07 -15.84 23.34
C SER A 166 -6.58 -15.03 22.12
N THR A 167 -5.33 -14.55 22.11
CA THR A 167 -4.75 -13.80 20.98
C THR A 167 -3.84 -14.65 20.07
N VAL A 168 -3.69 -15.95 20.35
CA VAL A 168 -2.84 -16.87 19.57
C VAL A 168 -3.65 -17.97 18.88
N ASN A 169 -4.72 -18.47 19.50
CA ASN A 169 -5.51 -19.59 18.98
C ASN A 169 -6.94 -19.19 18.58
N SER A 170 -7.11 -18.48 17.46
CA SER A 170 -8.39 -18.30 16.78
C SER A 170 -8.55 -19.24 15.57
N GLN A 171 -8.36 -20.56 15.81
CA GLN A 171 -8.94 -21.60 14.95
C GLN A 171 -10.41 -21.87 15.35
N GLU A 172 -11.20 -20.80 15.48
CA GLU A 172 -12.65 -20.92 15.46
C GLU A 172 -13.07 -21.06 14.00
N THR A 173 -13.68 -22.18 13.65
CA THR A 173 -14.25 -22.40 12.32
C THR A 173 -15.47 -21.51 12.17
N VAL A 174 -15.27 -20.29 11.65
CA VAL A 174 -16.32 -19.31 11.33
C VAL A 174 -17.50 -20.03 10.68
N GLY A 175 -18.70 -19.85 11.24
CA GLY A 175 -19.87 -20.60 10.80
C GLY A 175 -20.12 -20.35 9.31
N PHE A 176 -20.38 -21.39 8.52
CA PHE A 176 -20.62 -21.24 7.08
C PHE A 176 -21.72 -20.22 6.76
N GLU A 177 -22.72 -20.13 7.64
CA GLU A 177 -23.81 -19.16 7.61
C GLU A 177 -23.35 -17.72 7.93
N GLU A 178 -22.45 -17.53 8.90
CA GLU A 178 -21.82 -16.23 9.21
C GLU A 178 -20.88 -15.78 8.08
N LEU A 179 -20.13 -16.71 7.49
CA LEU A 179 -19.23 -16.48 6.37
C LEU A 179 -20.02 -16.10 5.10
N TYR A 180 -21.18 -16.74 4.88
CA TYR A 180 -22.12 -16.36 3.82
C TYR A 180 -22.76 -14.98 4.07
N ALA A 181 -23.17 -14.68 5.30
CA ALA A 181 -23.68 -13.36 5.67
C ALA A 181 -22.62 -12.25 5.49
N LEU A 182 -21.37 -12.50 5.90
CA LEU A 182 -20.24 -11.59 5.70
C LEU A 182 -19.95 -11.36 4.20
N ASN A 183 -19.98 -12.42 3.38
CA ASN A 183 -19.86 -12.29 1.93
C ASN A 183 -21.03 -11.46 1.35
N SER A 184 -22.27 -11.68 1.81
CA SER A 184 -23.43 -10.88 1.40
C SER A 184 -23.24 -9.39 1.73
N TYR A 185 -22.81 -9.05 2.95
CA TYR A 185 -22.50 -7.67 3.33
C TYR A 185 -21.33 -7.08 2.56
N LEU A 186 -20.30 -7.86 2.20
CA LEU A 186 -19.20 -7.42 1.33
C LEU A 186 -19.68 -7.10 -0.09
N GLN A 187 -20.53 -7.94 -0.69
CA GLN A 187 -21.12 -7.66 -2.00
C GLN A 187 -22.02 -6.40 -1.96
N GLU A 188 -22.82 -6.24 -0.89
CA GLU A 188 -23.67 -5.06 -0.73
C GLU A 188 -22.85 -3.78 -0.48
N ALA A 189 -21.71 -3.88 0.24
CA ALA A 189 -20.77 -2.79 0.43
C ALA A 189 -20.11 -2.37 -0.90
N LEU A 190 -19.57 -3.33 -1.67
CA LEU A 190 -19.00 -3.10 -3.01
C LEU A 190 -20.02 -2.48 -3.98
N GLN A 191 -21.29 -2.93 -3.91
CA GLN A 191 -22.35 -2.35 -4.74
C GLN A 191 -22.68 -0.91 -4.33
N ARG A 192 -22.70 -0.59 -3.04
CA ARG A 192 -22.84 0.80 -2.54
C ARG A 192 -21.65 1.67 -2.92
N GLU A 193 -20.43 1.14 -2.82
CA GLU A 193 -19.20 1.82 -3.21
C GLU A 193 -19.23 2.19 -4.70
N SER A 194 -19.52 1.25 -5.60
CA SER A 194 -19.65 1.54 -7.04
C SER A 194 -20.79 2.54 -7.34
N GLN A 195 -21.87 2.57 -6.56
CA GLN A 195 -22.90 3.60 -6.69
C GLN A 195 -22.43 4.98 -6.21
N LEU A 196 -21.65 5.06 -5.14
CA LEU A 196 -21.06 6.30 -4.64
C LEU A 196 -19.99 6.84 -5.60
N GLU A 197 -19.14 5.98 -6.13
CA GLU A 197 -18.16 6.29 -7.17
C GLU A 197 -18.84 6.86 -8.44
N LYS A 198 -19.92 6.23 -8.92
CA LYS A 198 -20.71 6.74 -10.05
C LYS A 198 -21.37 8.10 -9.76
N LYS A 199 -21.83 8.33 -8.52
CA LYS A 199 -22.36 9.64 -8.09
C LYS A 199 -21.26 10.70 -8.02
N LEU A 200 -20.07 10.35 -7.49
CA LEU A 200 -18.92 11.24 -7.41
C LEU A 200 -18.42 11.65 -8.81
N ASN A 201 -18.28 10.69 -9.73
CA ASN A 201 -17.93 10.96 -11.13
C ASN A 201 -18.96 11.87 -11.83
N THR A 202 -20.25 11.70 -11.56
CA THR A 202 -21.30 12.62 -12.08
C THR A 202 -21.18 14.02 -11.47
N LEU A 203 -20.95 14.13 -10.15
CA LEU A 203 -20.76 15.41 -9.48
C LEU A 203 -19.50 16.14 -9.94
N GLN A 204 -18.41 15.44 -10.20
CA GLN A 204 -17.19 16.01 -10.78
C GLN A 204 -17.45 16.62 -12.17
N ARG A 205 -18.12 15.89 -13.07
CA ARG A 205 -18.52 16.43 -14.38
C ARG A 205 -19.41 17.66 -14.26
N LEU A 206 -20.41 17.64 -13.38
CA LEU A 206 -21.29 18.79 -13.14
C LEU A 206 -20.53 19.99 -12.55
N LEU A 207 -19.51 19.78 -11.72
CA LEU A 207 -18.63 20.84 -11.23
C LEU A 207 -17.71 21.39 -12.33
N ASP A 208 -17.16 20.55 -13.20
CA ASP A 208 -16.36 20.98 -14.35
C ASP A 208 -17.20 21.75 -15.37
N ASP A 209 -18.44 21.32 -15.63
CA ASP A 209 -19.36 22.00 -16.55
C ASP A 209 -19.90 23.31 -15.97
N LEU A 210 -20.20 23.35 -14.67
CA LEU A 210 -20.49 24.59 -13.96
C LEU A 210 -19.29 25.55 -14.00
N ARG A 211 -18.07 25.06 -13.76
CA ARG A 211 -16.85 25.86 -13.85
C ARG A 211 -16.66 26.45 -15.24
N LYS A 212 -16.78 25.65 -16.31
CA LYS A 212 -16.73 26.13 -17.70
C LYS A 212 -17.78 27.22 -17.95
N SER A 213 -19.00 27.03 -17.45
CA SER A 213 -20.08 28.00 -17.56
C SER A 213 -19.75 29.32 -16.84
N CYS A 214 -19.22 29.27 -15.62
CA CYS A 214 -18.74 30.44 -14.89
C CYS A 214 -17.56 31.14 -15.60
N ASP A 215 -16.57 30.37 -16.08
CA ASP A 215 -15.41 30.88 -16.82
C ASP A 215 -15.81 31.54 -18.15
N LEU A 216 -16.92 31.10 -18.78
CA LEU A 216 -17.51 31.73 -19.97
C LEU A 216 -18.33 32.97 -19.60
N GLY A 217 -19.15 32.92 -18.54
CA GLY A 217 -19.96 34.05 -18.08
C GLY A 217 -19.12 35.25 -17.64
N TRP A 218 -18.03 35.02 -16.90
CA TRP A 218 -17.10 36.09 -16.52
C TRP A 218 -16.36 36.68 -17.72
N LYS A 219 -16.03 35.89 -18.75
CA LYS A 219 -15.46 36.42 -20.00
C LYS A 219 -16.46 37.28 -20.76
N ALA A 220 -17.71 36.81 -20.90
CA ALA A 220 -18.77 37.57 -21.54
C ALA A 220 -19.01 38.93 -20.85
N LEU A 221 -18.98 38.97 -19.51
CA LEU A 221 -19.13 40.21 -18.74
C LEU A 221 -17.93 41.17 -18.93
N ILE A 222 -16.70 40.66 -19.03
CA ILE A 222 -15.50 41.45 -19.35
C ILE A 222 -15.56 41.98 -20.80
N ASP A 223 -16.04 41.17 -21.73
CA ASP A 223 -16.24 41.59 -23.13
C ASP A 223 -17.37 42.63 -23.25
N GLU A 224 -18.43 42.53 -22.45
CA GLU A 224 -19.52 43.51 -22.33
C GLU A 224 -19.04 44.86 -21.76
N ASP A 225 -18.30 44.85 -20.64
CA ASP A 225 -17.70 46.05 -20.02
C ASP A 225 -16.73 46.76 -20.99
N ARG A 226 -15.95 45.97 -21.74
CA ARG A 226 -15.07 46.46 -22.81
C ARG A 226 -15.83 47.04 -24.00
N LEU A 227 -17.01 46.49 -24.34
CA LEU A 227 -17.89 47.03 -25.37
C LEU A 227 -18.57 48.32 -24.92
N LEU A 228 -19.05 48.42 -23.67
CA LEU A 228 -19.56 49.66 -23.08
C LEU A 228 -18.49 50.76 -23.13
N SER A 229 -17.30 50.48 -22.60
CA SER A 229 -16.15 51.38 -22.65
C SER A 229 -15.83 51.85 -24.08
N ARG A 230 -16.02 50.98 -25.08
CA ARG A 230 -15.81 51.34 -26.50
C ARG A 230 -16.94 52.20 -27.06
N VAL A 231 -18.19 51.97 -26.66
CA VAL A 231 -19.34 52.82 -27.02
C VAL A 231 -19.18 54.21 -26.41
N GLU A 232 -18.87 54.34 -25.12
CA GLU A 232 -18.64 55.63 -24.46
C GLU A 232 -17.56 56.47 -25.16
N ILE A 233 -16.45 55.84 -25.58
CA ILE A 233 -15.39 56.50 -26.36
C ILE A 233 -15.91 56.96 -27.73
N LEU A 234 -16.68 56.13 -28.43
CA LEU A 234 -17.25 56.46 -29.74
C LEU A 234 -18.30 57.58 -29.64
N GLU A 235 -19.13 57.60 -28.59
CA GLU A 235 -20.07 58.67 -28.30
C GLU A 235 -19.35 59.98 -27.98
N CYS A 236 -18.27 59.95 -27.18
CA CYS A 236 -17.41 61.11 -26.93
C CYS A 236 -16.80 61.63 -28.24
N GLN A 237 -16.27 60.75 -29.08
CA GLN A 237 -15.69 61.11 -30.39
C GLN A 237 -16.73 61.76 -31.31
N LEU A 238 -17.91 61.15 -31.47
CA LEU A 238 -19.04 61.72 -32.22
C LEU A 238 -19.45 63.09 -31.66
N GLN A 239 -19.49 63.25 -30.34
CA GLN A 239 -19.85 64.52 -29.71
C GLN A 239 -18.77 65.60 -29.88
N THR A 240 -17.49 65.23 -30.04
CA THR A 240 -16.43 66.17 -30.45
C THR A 240 -16.49 66.54 -31.92
N PHE A 241 -16.72 65.58 -32.83
CA PHE A 241 -16.91 65.87 -34.26
C PHE A 241 -18.12 66.79 -34.49
N ALA A 242 -19.25 66.50 -33.86
CA ALA A 242 -20.47 67.31 -33.95
C ALA A 242 -20.30 68.77 -33.46
N LYS A 243 -19.25 69.06 -32.69
CA LYS A 243 -18.92 70.42 -32.22
C LYS A 243 -17.82 71.11 -33.04
N ASN A 244 -16.84 70.35 -33.56
CA ASN A 244 -15.57 70.89 -34.06
C ASN A 244 -15.17 70.43 -35.48
N ALA A 245 -16.01 69.74 -36.25
CA ALA A 245 -15.65 69.20 -37.56
C ALA A 245 -15.31 70.28 -38.61
N THR A 246 -14.02 70.56 -38.80
CA THR A 246 -13.47 71.26 -39.98
C THR A 246 -12.81 70.24 -40.92
N GLU A 247 -12.74 70.56 -42.22
CA GLU A 247 -12.25 69.61 -43.23
C GLU A 247 -10.80 69.19 -43.00
N ASP A 248 -9.94 70.10 -42.53
CA ASP A 248 -8.53 69.78 -42.26
C ASP A 248 -8.34 68.87 -41.03
N ILE A 249 -9.19 68.97 -39.99
CA ILE A 249 -9.17 68.03 -38.86
C ILE A 249 -9.55 66.62 -39.34
N LEU A 250 -10.59 66.51 -40.18
CA LEU A 250 -11.01 65.24 -40.76
C LEU A 250 -9.93 64.62 -41.66
N ARG A 251 -9.20 65.43 -42.44
CA ARG A 251 -8.05 64.98 -43.25
C ARG A 251 -6.86 64.54 -42.42
N GLU A 252 -6.60 65.20 -41.29
CA GLU A 252 -5.51 64.84 -40.37
C GLU A 252 -5.81 63.54 -39.62
N GLU A 253 -7.03 63.36 -39.13
CA GLU A 253 -7.45 62.09 -38.50
C GLU A 253 -7.54 60.93 -39.49
N LEU A 254 -7.98 61.18 -40.73
CA LEU A 254 -7.91 60.15 -41.78
C LEU A 254 -6.47 59.68 -42.03
N ARG A 255 -5.49 60.60 -42.04
CA ARG A 255 -4.07 60.25 -42.20
C ARG A 255 -3.57 59.40 -41.03
N LYS A 256 -3.90 59.79 -39.79
CA LYS A 256 -3.55 59.01 -38.58
C LYS A 256 -4.17 57.62 -38.61
N LEU A 257 -5.44 57.49 -38.98
CA LEU A 257 -6.12 56.19 -39.11
C LEU A 257 -5.49 55.31 -40.21
N GLN A 258 -4.94 55.89 -41.28
CA GLN A 258 -4.17 55.14 -42.28
C GLN A 258 -2.79 54.71 -41.73
N GLU A 259 -2.11 55.57 -40.99
CA GLU A 259 -0.80 55.29 -40.38
C GLU A 259 -0.91 54.21 -39.28
N ASP A 260 -1.87 54.37 -38.36
CA ASP A 260 -2.24 53.34 -37.38
C ASP A 260 -2.59 52.02 -38.05
N LYS A 261 -3.41 52.03 -39.11
CA LYS A 261 -3.76 50.81 -39.86
C LYS A 261 -2.52 50.11 -40.41
N ILE A 262 -1.56 50.86 -40.97
CA ILE A 262 -0.30 50.31 -41.49
C ILE A 262 0.52 49.71 -40.34
N ASN A 263 0.62 50.42 -39.20
CA ASN A 263 1.33 49.96 -38.02
C ASN A 263 0.73 48.66 -37.45
N TYR A 264 -0.59 48.61 -37.24
CA TYR A 264 -1.29 47.39 -36.80
C TYR A 264 -1.12 46.23 -37.78
N GLN A 265 -1.16 46.49 -39.10
CA GLN A 265 -0.92 45.46 -40.11
C GLN A 265 0.53 44.95 -40.11
N GLY A 266 1.51 45.84 -39.88
CA GLY A 266 2.92 45.49 -39.70
C GLY A 266 3.14 44.60 -38.48
N THR A 267 2.76 45.08 -37.28
CA THR A 267 2.92 44.34 -36.03
C THR A 267 2.17 43.01 -36.03
N ALA A 268 0.96 42.94 -36.61
CA ALA A 268 0.22 41.68 -36.74
C ALA A 268 0.94 40.70 -37.68
N LYS A 269 1.49 41.17 -38.81
CA LYS A 269 2.27 40.34 -39.73
C LYS A 269 3.55 39.82 -39.07
N GLU A 270 4.30 40.67 -38.39
CA GLU A 270 5.52 40.30 -37.66
C GLU A 270 5.23 39.27 -36.55
N GLY A 271 4.16 39.48 -35.78
CA GLY A 271 3.69 38.53 -34.78
C GLY A 271 3.31 37.17 -35.37
N LEU A 272 2.59 37.16 -36.49
CA LEU A 272 2.24 35.93 -37.21
C LEU A 272 3.47 35.22 -37.81
N GLN A 273 4.44 35.96 -38.34
CA GLN A 273 5.72 35.40 -38.83
C GLN A 273 6.50 34.75 -37.68
N LYS A 274 6.60 35.41 -36.52
CA LYS A 274 7.28 34.87 -35.34
C LYS A 274 6.59 33.61 -34.81
N ILE A 275 5.26 33.60 -34.75
CA ILE A 275 4.48 32.40 -34.33
C ILE A 275 4.67 31.25 -35.33
N LEU A 276 4.73 31.54 -36.64
CA LEU A 276 5.00 30.53 -37.66
C LEU A 276 6.42 29.96 -37.54
N GLU A 277 7.41 30.81 -37.27
CA GLU A 277 8.80 30.41 -37.03
C GLU A 277 8.91 29.54 -35.77
N GLU A 278 8.35 29.97 -34.64
CA GLU A 278 8.25 29.16 -33.40
C GLU A 278 7.52 27.83 -33.61
N LYS A 279 6.52 27.77 -34.50
CA LYS A 279 5.81 26.53 -34.88
C LYS A 279 6.68 25.58 -35.71
N LEU A 280 7.41 26.09 -36.71
CA LEU A 280 8.34 25.28 -37.50
C LEU A 280 9.46 24.71 -36.61
N ASP A 281 10.00 25.54 -35.72
CA ASP A 281 11.04 25.17 -34.76
C ASP A 281 10.56 24.08 -33.78
N ALA A 282 9.29 24.12 -33.36
CA ALA A 282 8.66 23.09 -32.54
C ALA A 282 8.39 21.78 -33.31
N VAL A 283 7.95 21.87 -34.57
CA VAL A 283 7.73 20.69 -35.43
C VAL A 283 9.03 19.95 -35.73
N GLN A 284 10.13 20.68 -36.00
CA GLN A 284 11.44 20.06 -36.20
C GLN A 284 11.90 19.30 -34.94
N LYS A 285 11.78 19.92 -33.76
CA LYS A 285 12.12 19.28 -32.47
C LYS A 285 11.27 18.05 -32.18
N LEU A 286 9.99 18.06 -32.54
CA LEU A 286 9.13 16.86 -32.45
C LEU A 286 9.65 15.74 -33.37
N GLN A 287 9.99 16.06 -34.62
CA GLN A 287 10.50 15.06 -35.57
C GLN A 287 11.81 14.43 -35.09
N ASP A 288 12.72 15.23 -34.51
CA ASP A 288 13.99 14.76 -33.96
C ASP A 288 13.78 13.87 -32.72
N LEU A 289 12.81 14.21 -31.86
CA LEU A 289 12.41 13.37 -30.72
C LEU A 289 11.74 12.05 -31.14
N GLU A 290 10.93 12.05 -32.20
CA GLU A 290 10.35 10.82 -32.76
C GLU A 290 11.43 9.89 -33.34
N ASN A 291 12.39 10.44 -34.08
CA ASN A 291 13.54 9.70 -34.59
C ASN A 291 14.39 9.11 -33.46
N SER A 292 14.63 9.90 -32.41
CA SER A 292 15.34 9.43 -31.20
C SER A 292 14.59 8.31 -30.49
N LYS A 293 13.28 8.48 -30.27
CA LYS A 293 12.40 7.46 -29.68
C LYS A 293 12.45 6.15 -30.47
N ALA A 294 12.31 6.20 -31.80
CA ALA A 294 12.36 5.00 -32.64
C ALA A 294 13.69 4.25 -32.52
N SER A 295 14.81 4.97 -32.43
CA SER A 295 16.14 4.37 -32.17
C SER A 295 16.20 3.67 -30.80
N VAL A 296 15.69 4.31 -29.75
CA VAL A 296 15.64 3.72 -28.39
C VAL A 296 14.70 2.52 -28.33
N GLU A 297 13.56 2.54 -29.02
CA GLU A 297 12.64 1.40 -29.12
C GLU A 297 13.29 0.19 -29.82
N ILE A 298 14.07 0.42 -30.89
CA ILE A 298 14.87 -0.63 -31.55
C ILE A 298 15.91 -1.21 -30.59
N GLN A 299 16.65 -0.37 -29.86
CA GLN A 299 17.65 -0.82 -28.88
C GLN A 299 17.01 -1.63 -27.73
N CYS A 300 15.90 -1.15 -27.15
CA CYS A 300 15.15 -1.89 -26.14
C CYS A 300 14.64 -3.24 -26.65
N ASN A 301 14.21 -3.33 -27.91
CA ASN A 301 13.76 -4.60 -28.49
C ASN A 301 14.94 -5.55 -28.76
N GLY A 302 16.11 -5.05 -29.15
CA GLY A 302 17.36 -5.82 -29.22
C GLY A 302 17.78 -6.39 -27.86
N LEU A 303 17.77 -5.57 -26.81
CA LEU A 303 18.08 -6.00 -25.44
C LEU A 303 17.09 -7.03 -24.91
N LYS A 304 15.78 -6.88 -25.18
CA LYS A 304 14.76 -7.89 -24.84
C LYS A 304 15.02 -9.22 -25.55
N GLN A 305 15.41 -9.22 -26.83
CA GLN A 305 15.77 -10.44 -27.55
C GLN A 305 17.04 -11.09 -26.99
N LEU A 306 18.05 -10.30 -26.62
CA LEU A 306 19.28 -10.81 -26.00
C LEU A 306 19.00 -11.47 -24.63
N LEU A 307 18.17 -10.82 -23.80
CA LEU A 307 17.72 -11.36 -22.51
C LEU A 307 16.89 -12.65 -22.68
N ALA A 308 16.00 -12.70 -23.69
CA ALA A 308 15.23 -13.91 -23.97
C ALA A 308 16.12 -15.09 -24.41
N ARG A 309 17.17 -14.82 -25.20
CA ARG A 309 18.18 -15.84 -25.57
C ARG A 309 18.96 -16.32 -24.36
N SER A 310 19.55 -15.42 -23.56
CA SER A 310 20.32 -15.84 -22.38
C SER A 310 19.48 -16.58 -21.34
N GLN A 311 18.19 -16.25 -21.19
CA GLN A 311 17.25 -17.02 -20.37
C GLN A 311 16.96 -18.42 -20.94
N GLN A 312 17.01 -18.62 -22.25
CA GLN A 312 16.92 -19.95 -22.85
C GLN A 312 18.23 -20.72 -22.69
N ASP A 313 19.38 -20.10 -22.95
CA ASP A 313 20.70 -20.69 -22.78
C ASP A 313 20.90 -21.20 -21.33
N LEU A 314 20.48 -20.41 -20.34
CA LEU A 314 20.50 -20.79 -18.93
C LEU A 314 19.57 -21.98 -18.60
N LYS A 315 18.38 -22.06 -19.23
CA LYS A 315 17.47 -23.22 -19.06
C LYS A 315 18.07 -24.48 -19.66
N GLU A 316 18.65 -24.39 -20.85
CA GLU A 316 19.33 -25.52 -21.48
C GLU A 316 20.56 -25.97 -20.69
N LEU A 317 21.33 -25.03 -20.13
CA LEU A 317 22.48 -25.34 -19.27
C LEU A 317 22.05 -26.02 -17.97
N ALA A 318 20.99 -25.52 -17.32
CA ALA A 318 20.41 -26.15 -16.14
C ALA A 318 19.88 -27.56 -16.42
N GLN A 319 19.27 -27.79 -17.58
CA GLN A 319 18.83 -29.12 -18.03
C GLN A 319 20.01 -30.06 -18.32
N LYS A 320 21.09 -29.56 -18.94
CA LYS A 320 22.33 -30.32 -19.16
C LYS A 320 22.99 -30.70 -17.82
N TYR A 321 22.99 -29.79 -16.85
CA TYR A 321 23.50 -30.04 -15.49
C TYR A 321 22.66 -31.07 -14.72
N SER A 322 21.33 -30.97 -14.73
CA SER A 322 20.47 -31.96 -14.05
C SER A 322 20.56 -33.36 -14.69
N GLN A 323 20.72 -33.45 -16.01
CA GLN A 323 21.02 -34.71 -16.70
C GLN A 323 22.39 -35.29 -16.33
N GLN A 324 23.41 -34.45 -16.10
CA GLN A 324 24.72 -34.91 -15.63
C GLN A 324 24.67 -35.37 -14.17
N SER A 325 24.03 -34.62 -13.29
CA SER A 325 23.82 -35.03 -11.88
C SER A 325 23.04 -36.34 -11.79
N ALA A 326 21.93 -36.50 -12.53
CA ALA A 326 21.18 -37.76 -12.53
C ALA A 326 22.04 -38.97 -12.95
N LYS A 327 22.89 -38.80 -13.98
CA LYS A 327 23.84 -39.86 -14.39
C LYS A 327 24.86 -40.17 -13.30
N LEU A 328 25.43 -39.13 -12.68
CA LEU A 328 26.43 -39.26 -11.63
C LEU A 328 25.86 -40.04 -10.43
N ASN A 329 24.66 -39.67 -9.97
CA ASN A 329 23.92 -40.40 -8.94
C ASN A 329 23.72 -41.88 -9.34
N THR A 330 23.24 -42.19 -10.55
CA THR A 330 23.07 -43.61 -10.96
C THR A 330 24.38 -44.39 -11.04
N THR A 331 25.51 -43.73 -11.33
CA THR A 331 26.83 -44.39 -11.27
C THR A 331 27.34 -44.56 -9.84
N GLU A 332 27.00 -43.65 -8.91
CA GLU A 332 27.28 -43.80 -7.49
C GLU A 332 26.45 -44.93 -6.86
N GLU A 333 25.16 -45.03 -7.20
CA GLU A 333 24.29 -46.15 -6.81
C GLU A 333 24.88 -47.50 -7.27
N GLN A 334 25.25 -47.61 -8.54
CA GLN A 334 25.91 -48.81 -9.09
C GLN A 334 27.26 -49.13 -8.42
N HIS A 335 28.04 -48.10 -8.02
CA HIS A 335 29.28 -48.32 -7.26
C HIS A 335 29.01 -48.77 -5.81
N GLN A 336 27.93 -48.27 -5.18
CA GLN A 336 27.53 -48.72 -3.85
C GLN A 336 27.02 -50.17 -3.86
N GLU A 337 26.22 -50.56 -4.85
CA GLU A 337 25.80 -51.96 -5.05
C GLU A 337 27.03 -52.87 -5.27
N ALA A 338 27.96 -52.49 -6.15
CA ALA A 338 29.18 -53.25 -6.41
C ALA A 338 30.13 -53.35 -5.20
N LEU A 339 30.16 -52.33 -4.33
CA LEU A 339 30.90 -52.38 -3.07
C LEU A 339 30.24 -53.31 -2.05
N GLN A 340 28.91 -53.35 -1.99
CA GLN A 340 28.17 -54.26 -1.11
C GLN A 340 28.40 -55.72 -1.51
N THR A 341 28.29 -56.08 -2.79
CA THR A 341 28.53 -57.46 -3.25
C THR A 341 29.97 -57.90 -3.01
N LEU A 342 30.96 -57.03 -3.27
CA LEU A 342 32.36 -57.32 -2.94
C LEU A 342 32.61 -57.48 -1.43
N GLU A 343 31.87 -56.78 -0.57
CA GLU A 343 31.98 -56.97 0.89
C GLU A 343 31.30 -58.27 1.37
N GLU A 344 30.22 -58.69 0.72
CA GLU A 344 29.57 -59.99 0.96
C GLU A 344 30.45 -61.17 0.50
N GLU A 345 31.01 -61.11 -0.72
CA GLU A 345 31.99 -62.09 -1.22
C GLU A 345 33.21 -62.20 -0.29
N LYS A 346 33.74 -61.06 0.17
CA LYS A 346 34.84 -61.02 1.14
C LYS A 346 34.48 -61.69 2.47
N LYS A 347 33.27 -61.47 3.01
CA LYS A 347 32.79 -62.15 4.23
C LYS A 347 32.65 -63.66 4.04
N LEU A 348 32.15 -64.09 2.88
CA LEU A 348 32.04 -65.52 2.53
C LEU A 348 33.42 -66.18 2.46
N LEU A 349 34.38 -65.56 1.76
CA LEU A 349 35.76 -66.04 1.66
C LEU A 349 36.49 -66.06 3.02
N GLN A 350 36.23 -65.08 3.89
CA GLN A 350 36.73 -65.08 5.27
C GLN A 350 36.16 -66.25 6.09
N SER A 351 34.86 -66.54 5.97
CA SER A 351 34.23 -67.69 6.63
C SER A 351 34.80 -69.02 6.14
N GLN A 352 35.01 -69.17 4.83
CA GLN A 352 35.63 -70.37 4.24
C GLN A 352 37.08 -70.55 4.71
N LEU A 353 37.86 -69.46 4.77
CA LEU A 353 39.23 -69.50 5.30
C LEU A 353 39.28 -69.90 6.77
N GLU A 354 38.34 -69.40 7.59
CA GLU A 354 38.20 -69.84 8.98
C GLU A 354 37.86 -71.33 9.12
N GLU A 355 36.99 -71.88 8.25
CA GLU A 355 36.67 -73.32 8.23
C GLU A 355 37.87 -74.17 7.84
N GLN A 356 38.66 -73.74 6.84
CA GLN A 356 39.91 -74.42 6.48
C GLN A 356 40.93 -74.39 7.63
N ILE A 357 41.09 -73.27 8.33
CA ILE A 357 41.97 -73.16 9.51
C ILE A 357 41.47 -74.06 10.67
N LYS A 358 40.15 -74.21 10.85
CA LYS A 358 39.57 -75.12 11.85
C LYS A 358 39.84 -76.59 11.47
N ALA A 359 39.72 -76.95 10.19
CA ALA A 359 40.03 -78.28 9.67
C ALA A 359 41.53 -78.62 9.76
N GLU A 360 42.42 -77.69 9.40
CA GLU A 360 43.88 -77.82 9.52
C GLU A 360 44.29 -78.08 10.97
N ARG A 361 43.77 -77.30 11.93
CA ARG A 361 44.01 -77.53 13.37
C ARG A 361 43.49 -78.88 13.86
N ALA A 362 42.35 -79.36 13.34
CA ALA A 362 41.82 -80.68 13.69
C ALA A 362 42.69 -81.82 13.14
N LEU A 363 43.26 -81.65 11.94
CA LEU A 363 44.25 -82.58 11.36
C LEU A 363 45.57 -82.54 12.13
N GLN A 364 46.05 -81.36 12.52
CA GLN A 364 47.26 -81.19 13.32
C GLN A 364 47.12 -81.84 14.71
N ALA A 365 46.01 -81.62 15.41
CA ALA A 365 45.71 -82.30 16.68
C ALA A 365 45.53 -83.83 16.52
N LYS A 366 45.18 -84.32 15.32
CA LYS A 366 45.16 -85.76 15.01
C LYS A 366 46.56 -86.32 14.75
N LEU A 367 47.44 -85.55 14.10
CA LEU A 367 48.86 -85.88 13.96
C LEU A 367 49.57 -85.93 15.31
N GLU A 368 49.35 -84.95 16.19
CA GLU A 368 49.92 -84.92 17.54
C GLU A 368 49.52 -86.15 18.38
N ARG A 369 48.27 -86.63 18.25
CA ARG A 369 47.82 -87.88 18.88
C ARG A 369 48.52 -89.11 18.31
N LEU A 370 48.58 -89.22 16.98
CA LEU A 370 49.25 -90.36 16.32
C LEU A 370 50.76 -90.38 16.61
N GLN A 371 51.39 -89.22 16.82
CA GLN A 371 52.77 -89.11 17.30
C GLN A 371 52.89 -89.59 18.74
N ALA A 372 52.00 -89.17 19.65
CA ALA A 372 52.02 -89.62 21.04
C ALA A 372 51.74 -91.14 21.19
N ASP A 373 50.83 -91.70 20.37
CA ASP A 373 50.60 -93.15 20.29
C ASP A 373 51.84 -93.88 19.74
N GLY A 374 52.51 -93.29 18.74
CA GLY A 374 53.80 -93.75 18.22
C GLY A 374 54.89 -93.80 19.30
N ASP A 375 55.14 -92.67 19.98
CA ASP A 375 56.10 -92.56 21.08
C ASP A 375 55.82 -93.57 22.20
N LEU A 376 54.54 -93.79 22.53
CA LEU A 376 54.12 -94.78 23.52
C LEU A 376 54.45 -96.22 23.07
N THR A 377 54.18 -96.59 21.82
CA THR A 377 54.55 -97.92 21.31
C THR A 377 56.07 -98.10 21.22
N GLN A 378 56.82 -97.05 20.89
CA GLN A 378 58.29 -97.10 20.91
C GLN A 378 58.83 -97.31 22.34
N GLN A 379 58.32 -96.58 23.35
CA GLN A 379 58.72 -96.78 24.75
C GLN A 379 58.41 -98.21 25.26
N GLN A 380 57.27 -98.79 24.85
CA GLN A 380 56.96 -100.19 25.15
C GLN A 380 57.96 -101.16 24.50
N LEU A 381 58.39 -100.88 23.26
CA LEU A 381 59.39 -101.68 22.55
C LEU A 381 60.78 -101.60 23.21
N GLU A 382 61.20 -100.40 23.59
CA GLU A 382 62.47 -100.15 24.30
C GLU A 382 62.50 -100.85 25.67
N ALA A 383 61.38 -100.84 26.40
CA ALA A 383 61.24 -101.59 27.65
C ALA A 383 61.45 -103.10 27.44
N VAL A 384 60.82 -103.70 26.42
CA VAL A 384 61.00 -105.13 26.09
C VAL A 384 62.45 -105.44 25.66
N GLN A 385 63.08 -104.57 24.88
CA GLN A 385 64.48 -104.73 24.48
C GLN A 385 65.44 -104.64 25.69
N SER A 386 65.20 -103.71 26.63
CA SER A 386 65.99 -103.62 27.86
C SER A 386 65.92 -104.89 28.70
N HIS A 387 64.77 -105.58 28.69
CA HIS A 387 64.56 -106.83 29.42
C HIS A 387 65.30 -108.03 28.81
N LEU A 388 65.59 -107.99 27.50
CA LEU A 388 66.36 -109.01 26.77
C LEU A 388 67.88 -108.80 26.85
N ALA A 389 68.35 -107.56 27.02
CA ALA A 389 69.77 -107.24 27.10
C ALA A 389 70.46 -107.65 28.43
N GLY A 390 69.69 -108.15 29.41
CA GLY A 390 70.18 -108.42 30.78
C GLY A 390 70.67 -109.86 31.06
N LEU A 391 70.78 -110.73 30.05
CA LEU A 391 71.04 -112.17 30.24
C LEU A 391 72.22 -112.67 29.38
N ASP A 392 73.43 -112.61 29.92
CA ASP A 392 74.61 -113.28 29.36
C ASP A 392 75.43 -114.01 30.44
N SER A 393 75.06 -115.28 30.65
CA SER A 393 75.89 -116.38 31.18
C SER A 393 75.00 -117.61 31.35
N GLY A 394 75.36 -118.73 30.74
CA GLY A 394 74.50 -119.91 30.71
C GLY A 394 74.58 -120.78 31.96
N VAL A 395 73.44 -121.28 32.45
CA VAL A 395 73.30 -122.59 33.10
C VAL A 395 71.88 -123.16 32.89
N THR A 396 71.85 -124.37 32.33
CA THR A 396 70.77 -125.39 32.26
C THR A 396 69.28 -125.01 32.19
N MET A 397 68.63 -125.54 31.14
CA MET A 397 67.19 -125.78 31.03
C MET A 397 66.64 -126.68 32.15
N ASP A 398 66.25 -126.11 33.29
CA ASP A 398 65.40 -126.82 34.29
C ASP A 398 64.43 -125.92 35.07
N LEU A 399 64.48 -124.59 34.91
CA LEU A 399 63.59 -123.64 35.64
C LEU A 399 62.57 -122.90 34.74
N ILE A 400 62.58 -123.15 33.43
CA ILE A 400 61.69 -122.50 32.46
C ILE A 400 60.32 -123.20 32.37
N PHE A 401 60.28 -124.53 32.52
CA PHE A 401 59.04 -125.32 32.38
C PHE A 401 58.03 -125.15 33.53
N GLN A 402 58.41 -124.56 34.66
CA GLN A 402 57.55 -124.44 35.84
C GLN A 402 56.90 -123.05 36.03
N ARG A 403 57.11 -122.10 35.10
CA ARG A 403 56.51 -120.75 35.17
C ARG A 403 55.48 -120.45 34.07
N ILE A 404 55.35 -121.33 33.07
CA ILE A 404 54.52 -121.10 31.87
C ILE A 404 53.01 -121.37 32.12
N SER A 405 52.63 -121.97 33.25
CA SER A 405 51.24 -122.37 33.53
C SER A 405 50.28 -121.26 34.02
N ASP A 406 50.78 -120.10 34.50
CA ASP A 406 49.96 -119.15 35.28
C ASP A 406 49.63 -117.81 34.59
N THR A 407 50.05 -117.58 33.33
CA THR A 407 49.86 -116.28 32.64
C THR A 407 49.15 -116.34 31.28
N LEU A 408 48.59 -117.49 30.87
CA LEU A 408 47.74 -117.58 29.68
C LEU A 408 46.27 -117.83 30.03
N LYS A 409 45.53 -116.73 30.17
CA LYS A 409 44.06 -116.65 30.12
C LYS A 409 43.64 -115.30 29.54
N VAL A 410 42.46 -115.27 28.94
CA VAL A 410 41.83 -114.15 28.21
C VAL A 410 42.34 -113.96 26.77
N GLU A 411 41.61 -114.62 25.87
CA GLU A 411 41.14 -114.16 24.56
C GLU A 411 42.15 -113.78 23.45
N MET A 412 42.32 -114.73 22.52
CA MET A 412 42.22 -114.42 21.09
C MET A 412 40.75 -114.30 20.69
N ASP A 413 40.39 -113.22 20.01
CA ASP A 413 39.81 -113.27 18.66
C ASP A 413 40.31 -111.98 17.95
N ASN A 414 40.92 -112.04 16.76
CA ASN A 414 40.34 -112.40 15.46
C ASN A 414 39.20 -111.45 15.04
N THR A 415 39.19 -110.85 13.85
CA THR A 415 40.14 -110.86 12.72
C THR A 415 39.82 -109.69 11.77
N GLU A 416 40.66 -109.53 10.74
CA GLU A 416 40.38 -108.87 9.44
C GLU A 416 40.64 -107.35 9.31
N LEU A 417 41.24 -106.85 8.22
CA LEU A 417 42.03 -107.48 7.12
C LEU A 417 42.84 -106.37 6.39
N ILE A 418 43.95 -106.72 5.70
CA ILE A 418 44.49 -106.07 4.47
C ILE A 418 44.83 -104.55 4.57
N SER A 419 46.10 -104.16 4.76
CA SER A 419 47.18 -103.95 3.75
C SER A 419 46.88 -102.83 2.72
N GLU A 420 47.82 -102.03 2.20
CA GLU A 420 49.27 -102.20 1.90
C GLU A 420 50.11 -101.10 2.63
N GLU A 421 51.40 -101.22 3.00
CA GLU A 421 52.64 -101.50 2.23
C GLU A 421 52.87 -100.55 1.03
N ASP A 422 54.06 -100.02 0.70
CA ASP A 422 55.32 -99.67 1.42
C ASP A 422 56.04 -98.61 0.50
N GLN A 423 57.11 -97.84 0.79
CA GLN A 423 58.23 -97.96 1.73
C GLN A 423 58.77 -96.58 2.17
N ILE A 424 59.37 -96.52 3.36
CA ILE A 424 60.52 -95.63 3.63
C ILE A 424 61.65 -96.45 4.25
N SER A 425 62.73 -96.65 3.49
CA SER A 425 63.87 -97.44 3.96
C SER A 425 64.94 -96.57 4.63
N LYS A 426 65.24 -96.94 5.89
CA LYS A 426 66.58 -96.93 6.51
C LYS A 426 67.27 -95.58 6.83
N LYS A 427 67.47 -95.48 8.15
CA LYS A 427 68.73 -95.17 8.85
C LYS A 427 69.11 -93.70 9.07
N GLU A 428 69.00 -93.36 10.34
CA GLU A 428 69.74 -92.33 11.05
C GLU A 428 71.26 -92.43 10.81
N LEU A 429 71.90 -91.27 10.68
CA LEU A 429 73.28 -91.01 11.04
C LEU A 429 73.43 -89.48 11.25
N ASP A 430 74.53 -89.07 11.87
CA ASP A 430 74.95 -87.67 12.04
C ASP A 430 74.00 -86.75 12.84
N ASN A 431 73.71 -87.13 14.09
CA ASN A 431 73.06 -86.28 15.10
C ASN A 431 73.95 -85.09 15.61
N ALA A 432 74.81 -84.58 14.73
CA ALA A 432 75.50 -83.30 14.83
C ALA A 432 74.93 -82.24 13.85
N GLY A 433 74.19 -82.67 12.81
CA GLY A 433 73.62 -81.79 11.80
C GLY A 433 72.41 -80.96 12.24
N ASN A 434 71.79 -81.28 13.38
CA ASN A 434 70.54 -80.64 13.81
C ASN A 434 70.71 -79.17 14.22
N ASN A 435 71.85 -78.78 14.81
CA ASN A 435 72.14 -77.37 15.09
C ASN A 435 72.49 -76.57 13.83
N THR A 436 73.19 -77.16 12.85
CA THR A 436 73.44 -76.51 11.56
C THR A 436 72.16 -76.34 10.76
N ASN A 437 71.28 -77.34 10.71
CA ASN A 437 70.03 -77.27 9.97
C ASN A 437 69.00 -76.32 10.62
N SER A 438 68.90 -76.26 11.94
CA SER A 438 68.06 -75.26 12.62
C SER A 438 68.58 -73.83 12.43
N ILE A 439 69.89 -73.61 12.52
CA ILE A 439 70.53 -72.33 12.18
C ILE A 439 70.33 -71.99 10.69
N HIS A 440 70.35 -72.97 9.78
CA HIS A 440 70.15 -72.72 8.35
C HIS A 440 68.69 -72.37 8.03
N ARG A 441 67.71 -72.98 8.71
CA ARG A 441 66.30 -72.59 8.67
C ARG A 441 66.10 -71.18 9.22
N LEU A 442 66.65 -70.87 10.40
CA LEU A 442 66.60 -69.52 10.98
C LEU A 442 67.24 -68.47 10.08
N LYS A 443 68.39 -68.77 9.45
CA LYS A 443 69.00 -67.88 8.44
C LYS A 443 68.12 -67.71 7.21
N ALA A 444 67.42 -68.74 6.74
CA ALA A 444 66.47 -68.62 5.64
C ALA A 444 65.25 -67.77 6.02
N THR A 445 64.68 -67.95 7.21
CA THR A 445 63.59 -67.11 7.73
C THR A 445 64.04 -65.65 7.90
N ILE A 446 65.24 -65.40 8.42
CA ILE A 446 65.81 -64.05 8.55
C ILE A 446 66.09 -63.42 7.17
N ALA A 447 66.55 -64.19 6.19
CA ALA A 447 66.72 -63.72 4.82
C ALA A 447 65.37 -63.32 4.20
N MET A 448 64.36 -64.19 4.29
CA MET A 448 62.99 -63.95 3.82
C MET A 448 62.31 -62.76 4.53
N GLN A 449 62.55 -62.57 5.82
CA GLN A 449 62.08 -61.40 6.57
C GLN A 449 62.79 -60.10 6.14
N ASN A 450 64.10 -60.14 5.88
CA ASN A 450 64.84 -58.99 5.35
C ASN A 450 64.40 -58.64 3.92
N GLU A 451 64.09 -59.63 3.09
CA GLU A 451 63.58 -59.47 1.73
C GLU A 451 62.15 -58.89 1.74
N MET A 452 61.28 -59.36 2.64
CA MET A 452 59.96 -58.77 2.87
C MET A 452 60.05 -57.33 3.41
N LEU A 453 60.99 -57.05 4.32
CA LEU A 453 61.28 -55.68 4.78
C LEU A 453 61.83 -54.78 3.67
N ALA A 454 62.62 -55.32 2.75
CA ALA A 454 63.08 -54.59 1.57
C ALA A 454 61.90 -54.25 0.64
N SER A 455 61.01 -55.21 0.37
CA SER A 455 59.81 -55.00 -0.45
C SER A 455 58.82 -54.00 0.19
N MET A 456 58.64 -54.03 1.51
CA MET A 456 57.83 -53.02 2.21
C MET A 456 58.46 -51.63 2.09
N ARG A 457 59.77 -51.49 2.32
CA ARG A 457 60.50 -50.21 2.13
C ARG A 457 60.51 -49.70 0.70
N GLU A 458 60.36 -50.58 -0.28
CA GLU A 458 60.23 -50.19 -1.67
C GLU A 458 58.85 -49.59 -1.95
N LYS A 459 57.79 -50.24 -1.45
CA LYS A 459 56.41 -49.72 -1.48
C LYS A 459 56.23 -48.43 -0.68
N GLU A 460 56.88 -48.29 0.47
CA GLU A 460 56.88 -47.05 1.26
C GLU A 460 57.38 -45.87 0.40
N ARG A 461 58.53 -46.02 -0.28
CA ARG A 461 59.05 -44.99 -1.21
C ARG A 461 58.17 -44.76 -2.44
N GLU A 462 57.36 -45.75 -2.83
CA GLU A 462 56.45 -45.64 -3.96
C GLU A 462 55.20 -44.84 -3.57
N TYR A 463 54.68 -45.04 -2.35
CA TYR A 463 53.65 -44.20 -1.75
C TYR A 463 54.14 -42.77 -1.43
N GLU A 464 55.38 -42.59 -0.98
CA GLU A 464 55.99 -41.27 -0.80
C GLU A 464 56.01 -40.47 -2.11
N LYS A 465 56.44 -41.09 -3.23
CA LYS A 465 56.40 -40.45 -4.56
C LYS A 465 54.98 -40.13 -5.03
N GLN A 466 54.00 -41.00 -4.76
CA GLN A 466 52.60 -40.73 -5.09
C GLN A 466 52.05 -39.54 -4.29
N ASN A 467 52.39 -39.43 -3.00
CA ASN A 467 52.06 -38.27 -2.19
C ASN A 467 52.76 -37.00 -2.71
N GLU A 468 54.05 -37.03 -3.05
CA GLU A 468 54.74 -35.88 -3.66
C GLU A 468 54.08 -35.42 -4.98
N GLN A 469 53.61 -36.35 -5.81
CA GLN A 469 52.84 -36.02 -7.01
C GLN A 469 51.48 -35.39 -6.68
N LEU A 470 50.74 -35.94 -5.71
CA LEU A 470 49.44 -35.41 -5.28
C LEU A 470 49.58 -34.00 -4.68
N ASP A 471 50.62 -33.76 -3.90
CA ASP A 471 50.96 -32.45 -3.32
C ASP A 471 51.33 -31.43 -4.43
N ALA A 472 52.05 -31.88 -5.47
CA ALA A 472 52.35 -31.06 -6.63
C ALA A 472 51.10 -30.73 -7.47
N GLU A 473 50.09 -31.60 -7.51
CA GLU A 473 48.79 -31.33 -8.16
C GLU A 473 47.94 -30.36 -7.33
N LEU A 474 47.87 -30.56 -6.00
CA LEU A 474 47.21 -29.65 -5.06
C LEU A 474 47.73 -28.21 -5.18
N ARG A 475 49.05 -28.03 -5.29
CA ARG A 475 49.67 -26.71 -5.50
C ARG A 475 49.29 -26.07 -6.85
N LYS A 476 49.09 -26.87 -7.92
CA LYS A 476 48.57 -26.36 -9.21
C LYS A 476 47.12 -25.89 -9.06
N VAL A 477 46.27 -26.67 -8.39
CA VAL A 477 44.86 -26.32 -8.15
C VAL A 477 44.73 -25.06 -7.30
N GLN A 478 45.52 -24.94 -6.23
CA GLN A 478 45.60 -23.72 -5.41
C GLN A 478 46.01 -22.50 -6.25
N ALA A 479 47.07 -22.63 -7.07
CA ALA A 479 47.51 -21.55 -7.96
C ALA A 479 46.49 -21.17 -9.05
N VAL A 480 45.59 -22.08 -9.44
CA VAL A 480 44.45 -21.77 -10.32
C VAL A 480 43.32 -21.08 -9.56
N MET A 481 43.01 -21.51 -8.33
CA MET A 481 41.98 -20.85 -7.50
C MET A 481 42.36 -19.40 -7.16
N GLU A 482 43.62 -19.12 -6.80
CA GLU A 482 44.04 -17.75 -6.50
C GLU A 482 43.93 -16.84 -7.73
N ARG A 483 44.36 -17.32 -8.92
CA ARG A 483 44.15 -16.58 -10.19
C ARG A 483 42.68 -16.35 -10.54
N LEU A 484 41.79 -17.29 -10.21
CA LEU A 484 40.34 -17.13 -10.42
C LEU A 484 39.73 -16.14 -9.41
N LYS A 485 40.35 -15.97 -8.24
CA LYS A 485 39.96 -15.01 -7.20
C LYS A 485 40.46 -13.60 -7.55
N ASP A 486 41.71 -13.46 -7.98
CA ASP A 486 42.26 -12.19 -8.51
C ASP A 486 41.40 -11.67 -9.69
N ASN A 487 41.15 -12.52 -10.70
CA ASN A 487 40.28 -12.21 -11.83
C ASN A 487 38.84 -11.82 -11.41
N LYS A 488 38.36 -12.32 -10.27
CA LYS A 488 37.02 -12.02 -9.75
C LYS A 488 36.97 -10.65 -9.08
N GLU A 489 38.01 -10.25 -8.36
CA GLU A 489 38.11 -8.92 -7.73
C GLU A 489 38.32 -7.83 -8.80
N ASP A 490 39.12 -8.09 -9.84
CA ASP A 490 39.22 -7.22 -11.03
C ASP A 490 37.89 -7.14 -11.81
N SER A 491 37.16 -8.25 -11.94
CA SER A 491 35.85 -8.26 -12.60
C SER A 491 34.80 -7.47 -11.81
N GLN A 492 34.73 -7.65 -10.49
CA GLN A 492 33.74 -6.96 -9.65
C GLN A 492 34.02 -5.46 -9.52
N SER A 493 35.29 -5.03 -9.52
CA SER A 493 35.63 -3.60 -9.55
C SER A 493 35.28 -2.93 -10.89
N GLN A 494 35.48 -3.60 -12.03
CA GLN A 494 35.00 -3.09 -13.32
C GLN A 494 33.47 -3.06 -13.44
N VAL A 495 32.75 -4.05 -12.89
CA VAL A 495 31.28 -4.07 -12.91
C VAL A 495 30.71 -2.94 -12.06
N ASN A 496 31.18 -2.77 -10.82
CA ASN A 496 30.69 -1.70 -9.94
C ASN A 496 30.87 -0.30 -10.54
N ASN A 497 31.99 -0.05 -11.23
CA ASN A 497 32.22 1.23 -11.92
C ASN A 497 31.25 1.43 -13.11
N ARG A 498 31.03 0.39 -13.93
CA ARG A 498 30.06 0.45 -15.04
C ARG A 498 28.62 0.63 -14.54
N GLU A 499 28.21 -0.05 -13.48
CA GLU A 499 26.88 0.13 -12.88
C GLU A 499 26.69 1.56 -12.33
N SER A 500 27.76 2.19 -11.81
CA SER A 500 27.71 3.61 -11.41
C SER A 500 27.52 4.53 -12.63
N GLU A 501 28.29 4.34 -13.69
CA GLU A 501 28.18 5.14 -14.93
C GLU A 501 26.82 4.94 -15.63
N GLU A 502 26.38 3.69 -15.78
CA GLU A 502 25.08 3.35 -16.38
C GLU A 502 23.90 3.88 -15.56
N THR A 503 23.97 3.87 -14.22
CA THR A 503 22.90 4.44 -13.39
C THR A 503 22.89 5.97 -13.38
N GLU A 504 24.02 6.66 -13.60
CA GLU A 504 24.02 8.11 -13.85
C GLU A 504 23.47 8.45 -15.24
N VAL A 505 23.85 7.70 -16.28
CA VAL A 505 23.30 7.83 -17.63
C VAL A 505 21.79 7.58 -17.65
N LEU A 506 21.29 6.55 -16.94
CA LEU A 506 19.86 6.29 -16.79
C LEU A 506 19.11 7.40 -16.05
N LYS A 507 19.67 7.96 -14.97
CA LYS A 507 19.09 9.13 -14.27
C LYS A 507 19.00 10.35 -15.20
N LYS A 508 20.03 10.58 -16.03
CA LYS A 508 20.05 11.66 -17.01
C LYS A 508 18.99 11.47 -18.09
N PHE A 509 18.90 10.28 -18.69
CA PHE A 509 17.84 9.95 -19.65
C PHE A 509 16.43 10.03 -19.03
N GLN A 510 16.23 9.62 -17.78
CA GLN A 510 14.95 9.81 -17.09
C GLN A 510 14.59 11.29 -16.90
N TRP A 511 15.57 12.13 -16.54
CA TRP A 511 15.35 13.57 -16.40
C TRP A 511 15.02 14.23 -17.74
N GLU A 512 15.78 13.92 -18.80
CA GLU A 512 15.53 14.42 -20.15
C GLU A 512 14.15 13.95 -20.68
N ALA A 513 13.79 12.68 -20.45
CA ALA A 513 12.45 12.16 -20.77
C ALA A 513 11.33 12.91 -20.03
N GLN A 514 11.49 13.25 -18.74
CA GLN A 514 10.51 14.05 -18.01
C GLN A 514 10.41 15.50 -18.50
N GLN A 515 11.49 16.11 -18.99
CA GLN A 515 11.41 17.44 -19.60
C GLN A 515 10.70 17.37 -20.96
N ASN A 516 11.01 16.36 -21.77
CA ASN A 516 10.36 16.14 -23.06
C ASN A 516 8.87 15.84 -22.90
N GLU A 517 8.46 15.03 -21.91
CA GLU A 517 7.05 14.77 -21.61
C GLU A 517 6.29 16.06 -21.21
N LYS A 518 6.92 16.95 -20.43
CA LYS A 518 6.35 18.26 -20.08
C LYS A 518 6.22 19.16 -21.30
N GLN A 519 7.23 19.22 -22.17
CA GLN A 519 7.13 19.99 -23.42
C GLN A 519 6.04 19.41 -24.35
N LEU A 520 5.90 18.08 -24.41
CA LEU A 520 4.86 17.42 -25.19
C LEU A 520 3.45 17.75 -24.65
N ARG A 521 3.25 17.70 -23.33
CA ARG A 521 1.98 18.11 -22.68
C ARG A 521 1.63 19.57 -22.99
N ASN A 522 2.58 20.50 -22.81
CA ASN A 522 2.39 21.91 -23.14
C ASN A 522 2.08 22.10 -24.65
N GLY A 523 2.74 21.33 -25.52
CA GLY A 523 2.49 21.32 -26.96
C GLY A 523 1.08 20.83 -27.32
N VAL A 524 0.61 19.76 -26.69
CA VAL A 524 -0.76 19.22 -26.86
C VAL A 524 -1.80 20.21 -26.35
N GLU A 525 -1.59 20.85 -25.20
CA GLU A 525 -2.48 21.92 -24.71
C GLU A 525 -2.55 23.11 -25.68
N PHE A 526 -1.42 23.50 -26.29
CA PHE A 526 -1.37 24.57 -27.28
C PHE A 526 -1.97 24.17 -28.64
N VAL A 527 -1.89 22.90 -29.04
CA VAL A 527 -2.62 22.38 -30.22
C VAL A 527 -4.12 22.40 -29.95
N ALA A 528 -4.58 21.92 -28.79
CA ALA A 528 -6.00 21.96 -28.41
C ALA A 528 -6.57 23.39 -28.35
N GLN A 529 -5.76 24.38 -27.92
CA GLN A 529 -6.15 25.80 -27.99
C GLN A 529 -6.30 26.30 -29.44
N LEU A 530 -5.43 25.87 -30.35
CA LEU A 530 -5.53 26.24 -31.77
C LEU A 530 -6.69 25.54 -32.47
N GLU A 531 -6.97 24.27 -32.16
CA GLU A 531 -8.17 23.57 -32.62
C GLU A 531 -9.45 24.26 -32.13
N ALA A 532 -9.47 24.74 -30.87
CA ALA A 532 -10.57 25.54 -30.33
C ALA A 532 -10.73 26.91 -31.04
N GLN A 533 -9.64 27.55 -31.44
CA GLN A 533 -9.69 28.78 -32.26
C GLN A 533 -10.17 28.50 -33.70
N LEU A 534 -9.69 27.41 -34.31
CA LEU A 534 -9.98 27.05 -35.70
C LEU A 534 -11.42 26.51 -35.86
N THR A 535 -11.95 25.82 -34.85
CA THR A 535 -13.38 25.47 -34.78
C THR A 535 -14.27 26.70 -34.55
N LYS A 536 -13.83 27.69 -33.75
CA LYS A 536 -14.54 28.97 -33.61
C LYS A 536 -14.57 29.74 -34.94
N LEU A 537 -13.44 29.84 -35.64
CA LEU A 537 -13.39 30.47 -36.98
C LEU A 537 -14.29 29.77 -38.01
N HIS A 538 -14.41 28.44 -37.99
CA HIS A 538 -15.39 27.73 -38.84
C HIS A 538 -16.85 27.98 -38.43
N GLN A 539 -17.14 28.22 -37.15
CA GLN A 539 -18.47 28.68 -36.73
C GLN A 539 -18.74 30.10 -37.23
N ASP A 540 -17.78 31.02 -37.07
CA ASP A 540 -17.87 32.39 -37.56
C ASP A 540 -18.03 32.45 -39.09
N GLU A 541 -17.28 31.63 -39.85
CA GLU A 541 -17.44 31.49 -41.31
C GLU A 541 -18.85 30.97 -41.68
N LYS A 542 -19.42 30.06 -40.87
CA LYS A 542 -20.78 29.54 -41.08
C LYS A 542 -21.85 30.58 -40.76
N TYR A 543 -21.64 31.43 -39.74
CA TYR A 543 -22.50 32.59 -39.50
C TYR A 543 -22.42 33.61 -40.64
N VAL A 544 -21.22 33.86 -41.20
CA VAL A 544 -21.05 34.74 -42.38
C VAL A 544 -21.73 34.15 -43.63
N LYS A 545 -21.61 32.84 -43.88
CA LYS A 545 -22.27 32.17 -45.02
C LYS A 545 -23.79 32.11 -44.92
N ASN A 546 -24.34 32.04 -43.70
CA ASN A 546 -25.79 32.09 -43.46
C ASN A 546 -26.31 33.53 -43.31
N GLY A 547 -25.42 34.51 -43.14
CA GLY A 547 -25.70 35.95 -43.08
C GLY A 547 -26.65 36.47 -44.17
N PRO A 548 -26.43 36.21 -45.48
CA PRO A 548 -27.31 36.74 -46.53
C PRO A 548 -28.76 36.25 -46.45
N GLU A 549 -29.02 35.01 -45.99
CA GLU A 549 -30.39 34.53 -45.79
C GLU A 549 -31.07 35.26 -44.62
N SER A 550 -30.34 35.46 -43.52
CA SER A 550 -30.84 36.20 -42.36
C SER A 550 -31.06 37.68 -42.66
N VAL A 551 -30.16 38.31 -43.43
CA VAL A 551 -30.30 39.70 -43.88
C VAL A 551 -31.52 39.85 -44.79
N ALA A 552 -31.68 39.02 -45.83
CA ALA A 552 -32.85 39.07 -46.71
C ALA A 552 -34.17 38.84 -45.95
N GLN A 553 -34.16 37.98 -44.91
CA GLN A 553 -35.32 37.75 -44.05
C GLN A 553 -35.64 38.94 -43.14
N LEU A 554 -34.63 39.67 -42.65
CA LEU A 554 -34.79 40.90 -41.89
C LEU A 554 -35.21 42.09 -42.78
N GLU A 555 -34.64 42.26 -43.96
CA GLU A 555 -35.07 43.23 -44.98
C GLU A 555 -36.55 43.01 -45.34
N GLY A 556 -36.96 41.76 -45.53
CA GLY A 556 -38.36 41.38 -45.77
C GLY A 556 -39.31 41.58 -44.57
N GLN A 557 -38.78 41.75 -43.34
CA GLN A 557 -39.56 42.16 -42.17
C GLN A 557 -39.61 43.69 -42.05
N ILE A 558 -38.48 44.37 -42.27
CA ILE A 558 -38.37 45.84 -42.26
C ILE A 558 -39.29 46.45 -43.32
N ALA A 559 -39.32 45.91 -44.54
CA ALA A 559 -40.21 46.38 -45.61
C ALA A 559 -41.70 46.24 -45.24
N LYS A 560 -42.08 45.18 -44.50
CA LYS A 560 -43.46 45.01 -44.01
C LYS A 560 -43.80 46.01 -42.91
N LEU A 561 -42.90 46.22 -41.95
CA LEU A 561 -43.08 47.19 -40.88
C LEU A 561 -43.14 48.63 -41.42
N GLN A 562 -42.35 48.95 -42.45
CA GLN A 562 -42.44 50.23 -43.18
C GLN A 562 -43.79 50.37 -43.89
N GLN A 563 -44.27 49.34 -44.59
CA GLN A 563 -45.58 49.36 -45.23
C GLN A 563 -46.74 49.48 -44.22
N GLU A 564 -46.66 48.83 -43.06
CA GLU A 564 -47.63 48.98 -41.97
C GLU A 564 -47.56 50.38 -41.32
N GLN A 565 -46.37 50.96 -41.22
CA GLN A 565 -46.16 52.32 -40.72
C GLN A 565 -46.77 53.36 -41.67
N GLU A 566 -46.50 53.28 -42.98
CA GLU A 566 -47.13 54.15 -44.00
C GLU A 566 -48.66 54.04 -43.97
N LEU A 567 -49.22 52.85 -43.75
CA LEU A 567 -50.66 52.62 -43.66
C LEU A 567 -51.29 53.20 -42.38
N GLN A 568 -50.52 53.31 -41.29
CA GLN A 568 -50.98 53.87 -40.01
C GLN A 568 -50.74 55.38 -39.89
N GLN A 569 -49.74 55.93 -40.58
CA GLN A 569 -49.37 57.34 -40.52
C GLN A 569 -50.53 58.32 -40.78
N PRO A 570 -51.38 58.19 -41.82
CA PRO A 570 -52.51 59.11 -42.01
C PRO A 570 -53.57 59.01 -40.89
N ARG A 571 -53.70 57.86 -40.21
CA ARG A 571 -54.60 57.71 -39.04
C ARG A 571 -54.04 58.39 -37.79
N LEU A 572 -52.71 58.42 -37.65
CA LEU A 572 -52.05 59.18 -36.58
C LEU A 572 -52.14 60.69 -36.83
N GLU A 573 -52.00 61.12 -38.08
CA GLU A 573 -52.19 62.52 -38.50
C GLU A 573 -53.64 62.97 -38.28
N GLU A 574 -54.64 62.17 -38.68
CA GLU A 574 -56.07 62.45 -38.41
C GLU A 574 -56.37 62.56 -36.90
N ARG A 575 -55.82 61.65 -36.09
CA ARG A 575 -55.94 61.72 -34.62
C ARG A 575 -55.23 62.94 -34.03
N ASN A 576 -54.07 63.34 -34.56
CA ASN A 576 -53.37 64.54 -34.10
C ASN A 576 -54.16 65.81 -34.43
N GLU A 577 -54.78 65.91 -35.62
CA GLU A 577 -55.70 67.01 -35.94
C GLU A 577 -57.00 66.96 -35.13
N GLN A 578 -57.46 65.78 -34.71
CA GLN A 578 -58.56 65.66 -33.75
C GLN A 578 -58.15 66.17 -32.36
N CYS A 579 -56.96 65.82 -31.87
CA CYS A 579 -56.41 66.31 -30.61
C CYS A 579 -56.21 67.83 -30.61
N LYS A 580 -55.65 68.42 -31.68
CA LYS A 580 -55.52 69.89 -31.82
C LYS A 580 -56.87 70.60 -31.71
N ARG A 581 -57.90 70.10 -32.42
CA ARG A 581 -59.26 70.64 -32.36
C ARG A 581 -59.89 70.52 -30.96
N LEU A 582 -59.58 69.45 -30.22
CA LEU A 582 -60.03 69.29 -28.84
C LEU A 582 -59.29 70.23 -27.87
N ILE A 583 -57.98 70.45 -28.05
CA ILE A 583 -57.20 71.41 -27.24
C ILE A 583 -57.75 72.83 -27.40
N LEU A 584 -57.92 73.29 -28.64
CA LEU A 584 -58.52 74.62 -28.92
C LEU A 584 -59.90 74.78 -28.28
N LYS A 585 -60.72 73.71 -28.24
CA LYS A 585 -62.04 73.75 -27.61
C LYS A 585 -61.99 73.68 -26.08
N VAL A 586 -60.93 73.14 -25.48
CA VAL A 586 -60.67 73.25 -24.04
C VAL A 586 -60.24 74.67 -23.69
N GLU A 587 -59.34 75.27 -24.45
CA GLU A 587 -58.89 76.67 -24.27
C GLU A 587 -60.09 77.64 -24.33
N GLU A 588 -60.97 77.51 -25.32
CA GLU A 588 -62.21 78.30 -25.45
C GLU A 588 -63.15 78.12 -24.23
N LEU A 589 -63.27 76.90 -23.69
CA LEU A 589 -64.10 76.62 -22.51
C LEU A 589 -63.45 77.13 -21.20
N GLU A 590 -62.12 77.19 -21.13
CA GLU A 590 -61.42 77.81 -20.00
C GLU A 590 -61.60 79.34 -19.98
N GLU A 591 -61.59 80.00 -21.15
CA GLU A 591 -61.96 81.42 -21.26
C GLU A 591 -63.41 81.67 -20.83
N GLU A 592 -64.38 80.86 -21.29
CA GLU A 592 -65.78 80.95 -20.84
C GLU A 592 -65.91 80.77 -19.32
N LEU A 593 -65.16 79.83 -18.72
CA LEU A 593 -65.15 79.60 -17.27
C LEU A 593 -64.53 80.76 -16.48
N VAL A 594 -63.54 81.48 -17.04
CA VAL A 594 -63.00 82.70 -16.42
C VAL A 594 -64.07 83.81 -16.41
N VAL A 595 -64.76 84.04 -17.54
CA VAL A 595 -65.85 85.03 -17.63
C VAL A 595 -67.02 84.68 -16.70
N LEU A 596 -67.40 83.41 -16.61
CA LEU A 596 -68.41 82.92 -15.67
C LEU A 596 -67.99 83.13 -14.20
N ARG A 597 -66.74 82.86 -13.86
CA ARG A 597 -66.19 83.08 -12.51
C ARG A 597 -66.19 84.56 -12.13
N GLU A 598 -65.87 85.45 -13.07
CA GLU A 598 -65.90 86.90 -12.82
C GLU A 598 -67.34 87.40 -12.63
N ARG A 599 -68.29 86.99 -13.49
CA ARG A 599 -69.72 87.31 -13.32
C ARG A 599 -70.27 86.79 -11.99
N PHE A 600 -69.89 85.57 -11.59
CA PHE A 600 -70.27 85.02 -10.28
C PHE A 600 -69.68 85.82 -9.12
N SER A 601 -68.43 86.29 -9.25
CA SER A 601 -67.80 87.19 -8.28
C SER A 601 -68.55 88.51 -8.15
N GLN A 602 -68.88 89.16 -9.27
CA GLN A 602 -69.67 90.40 -9.32
C GLN A 602 -71.05 90.20 -8.66
N CYS A 603 -71.79 89.17 -9.05
CA CYS A 603 -73.09 88.83 -8.46
C CYS A 603 -72.98 88.52 -6.94
N ASN A 604 -71.88 87.90 -6.49
CA ASN A 604 -71.66 87.67 -5.07
C ASN A 604 -71.32 88.97 -4.30
N VAL A 605 -70.60 89.91 -4.91
CA VAL A 605 -70.38 91.27 -4.36
C VAL A 605 -71.71 92.01 -4.24
N GLU A 606 -72.54 92.00 -5.29
CA GLU A 606 -73.90 92.57 -5.25
C GLU A 606 -74.77 91.90 -4.18
N ARG A 607 -74.75 90.58 -4.07
CA ARG A 607 -75.45 89.82 -3.02
C ARG A 607 -74.99 90.22 -1.62
N THR A 608 -73.69 90.39 -1.39
CA THR A 608 -73.16 90.83 -0.09
C THR A 608 -73.51 92.28 0.22
N ARG A 609 -73.50 93.18 -0.78
CA ARG A 609 -73.95 94.57 -0.68
C ARG A 609 -75.44 94.63 -0.32
N MET A 610 -76.30 93.95 -1.09
CA MET A 610 -77.73 93.80 -0.80
C MET A 610 -77.97 93.21 0.60
N SER A 611 -77.12 92.29 1.06
CA SER A 611 -77.17 91.72 2.42
C SER A 611 -76.64 92.65 3.51
N GLN A 612 -75.88 93.71 3.17
CA GLN A 612 -75.55 94.80 4.08
C GLN A 612 -76.64 95.87 4.07
N ASP A 613 -77.18 96.23 2.91
CA ASP A 613 -78.28 97.18 2.77
C ASP A 613 -79.56 96.65 3.45
N LEU A 614 -79.85 95.35 3.36
CA LEU A 614 -80.90 94.70 4.17
C LEU A 614 -80.64 94.79 5.67
N ARG A 615 -79.39 94.62 6.13
CA ARG A 615 -79.04 94.75 7.56
C ARG A 615 -79.10 96.20 8.04
N ASN A 616 -78.75 97.16 7.18
CA ASN A 616 -78.87 98.59 7.44
C ASN A 616 -80.34 99.00 7.50
N LEU A 617 -81.18 98.51 6.59
CA LEU A 617 -82.64 98.70 6.62
C LEU A 617 -83.28 98.04 7.85
N GLN A 618 -82.83 96.85 8.25
CA GLN A 618 -83.27 96.21 9.50
C GLN A 618 -82.88 97.06 10.72
N ALA A 619 -81.64 97.56 10.80
CA ALA A 619 -81.18 98.45 11.87
C ALA A 619 -81.99 99.76 11.94
N CYS A 620 -82.27 100.39 10.78
CA CYS A 620 -83.14 101.56 10.71
C CYS A 620 -84.59 101.25 11.12
N SER A 621 -85.15 100.10 10.69
CA SER A 621 -86.49 99.67 11.12
C SER A 621 -86.57 99.39 12.62
N GLY A 622 -85.45 99.01 13.25
CA GLY A 622 -85.28 98.92 14.70
C GLY A 622 -85.41 100.26 15.44
N GLN A 623 -85.37 101.40 14.73
CA GLN A 623 -85.62 102.74 15.29
C GLN A 623 -86.96 103.36 14.83
N THR A 624 -87.60 102.87 13.76
CA THR A 624 -88.83 103.47 13.21
C THR A 624 -89.94 102.47 12.81
N ALA A 625 -90.15 101.40 13.58
CA ALA A 625 -91.31 100.50 13.42
C ALA A 625 -92.05 100.16 14.72
N ALA A 626 -92.25 101.14 15.60
CA ALA A 626 -93.35 101.11 16.57
C ALA A 626 -94.70 101.39 15.88
N SER A 627 -95.02 100.68 14.80
CA SER A 627 -96.19 100.88 13.95
C SER A 627 -96.61 99.58 13.25
N LYS A 628 -97.88 99.19 13.42
CA LYS A 628 -98.45 97.98 12.83
C LYS A 628 -98.88 98.26 11.38
N LEU A 629 -98.32 97.59 10.37
CA LEU A 629 -99.05 97.14 9.16
C LEU A 629 -98.20 96.24 8.22
N LEU A 630 -98.84 95.75 7.15
CA LEU A 630 -98.25 95.24 5.89
C LEU A 630 -97.56 93.85 5.87
N MET A 631 -98.26 92.83 6.38
CA MET A 631 -97.99 91.40 6.06
C MET A 631 -98.07 90.97 4.57
N PRO A 632 -98.73 91.67 3.60
CA PRO A 632 -98.82 91.14 2.23
C PRO A 632 -97.51 91.15 1.41
N GLY A 633 -96.65 92.14 1.60
CA GLY A 633 -95.55 92.42 0.64
C GLY A 633 -94.44 91.35 0.61
N LEU A 634 -94.11 90.78 1.77
CA LEU A 634 -93.06 89.76 1.89
C LEU A 634 -93.41 88.46 1.17
N ILE A 635 -94.71 88.11 1.10
CA ILE A 635 -95.18 86.89 0.40
C ILE A 635 -95.00 87.05 -1.12
N VAL A 636 -95.27 88.23 -1.66
CA VAL A 636 -95.06 88.52 -3.09
C VAL A 636 -93.57 88.51 -3.45
N MET A 637 -92.71 89.10 -2.60
CA MET A 637 -91.25 89.02 -2.79
C MET A 637 -90.74 87.58 -2.77
N PHE A 638 -91.21 86.75 -1.83
CA PHE A 638 -90.82 85.33 -1.78
C PHE A 638 -91.31 84.56 -3.03
N ALA A 639 -92.53 84.83 -3.50
CA ALA A 639 -93.05 84.23 -4.72
C ALA A 639 -92.22 84.59 -5.96
N ILE A 640 -91.78 85.86 -6.10
CA ILE A 640 -90.92 86.30 -7.21
C ILE A 640 -89.55 85.63 -7.15
N ILE A 641 -88.95 85.52 -5.95
CA ILE A 641 -87.65 84.85 -5.76
C ILE A 641 -87.74 83.35 -6.11
N VAL A 642 -88.80 82.66 -5.69
CA VAL A 642 -89.04 81.25 -6.04
C VAL A 642 -89.31 81.09 -7.54
N PHE A 643 -90.02 82.02 -8.17
CA PHE A 643 -90.28 81.99 -9.62
C PHE A 643 -88.99 82.13 -10.44
N PHE A 644 -88.08 83.03 -10.04
CA PHE A 644 -86.76 83.15 -10.68
C PHE A 644 -85.85 81.95 -10.43
N TRP A 645 -85.93 81.30 -9.26
CA TRP A 645 -85.12 80.13 -8.92
C TRP A 645 -85.60 78.81 -9.56
N LEU A 646 -86.79 78.80 -10.16
CA LEU A 646 -87.35 77.65 -10.89
C LEU A 646 -87.20 77.77 -12.42
N HIS A 647 -86.60 78.86 -12.92
CA HIS A 647 -86.57 79.18 -14.34
C HIS A 647 -85.16 79.46 -14.90
N PHE A 648 -84.12 79.16 -14.11
CA PHE A 648 -82.69 79.35 -14.39
C PHE A 648 -81.94 78.04 -14.07
#